data_AF-A0A2U2DLS2-F1
#
_entry.id   AF-A0A2U2DLS2-F1
#
_cell.length_a   1.000
_cell.length_b   1.000
_cell.length_c   1.000
_cell.angle_alpha   90.00
_cell.angle_beta   90.00
_cell.angle_gamma   90.00
#
_symmetry.space_group_name_H-M   'P 1'
#
loop_
_entity.id
_entity.type
_entity.pdbx_description
1 polymer ?
#
loop_
_entity_poly.entity_id
_entity_poly.type
_entity_poly.pdbx_seq_one_letter_code
_entity_poly.pdbx_strand_id
1 'polypeptide(L)'
;MPLPSYLTRVFMGHTIGEKQGFRDYEWDRSVAVDIDGDGRQEVIVSGLQIGVGNARTESRPLLVLSYDGNGLVDATERFLPDKPSTILTRNFIVADFNGDGIQDVFVNNHGTEGTDPFPGEQNRLLLSTGNGTYSDKSGNLPQLTDFSHGSVAADFDGDGDVDLYVNNLGEDDNTGSYILLNDGSGRFGAPIFYGRDDHFSDNTKTFLSSYHANLMDADADGLPDIYFGQTSSWNNGPVFAGFSYLKNDGKGNFTLIFDEELGRNVPSPSSIDNSSEFTVSGDVDNDGDLDLLVLWSIHAPANGTFIQYLRNDGIQGYTDASMEIAGQAGGQMLEAHGGQPLLNLVDLEGDGDLDIVFSNYNESFTGQVTFWFANDGAGHFSRIDEDLFPATESYEFADVNGDWIADAVYAVADWNPPPDLTIKGPPSGNDYAAVQIAVINEAVSRTGWQTNDRIAGGNGNDSLTGLGGNDQLNGNGGLDTAIYRGAREDYDVGRSAGNTISVLDKIAGRDGSDTLFNFERVHFSDGTLAFDTAGAAGQAYRIYQAAFDRTPDTAGLSHWIKAMDTGMSLQSAADGFVSSAEFQALYGTNVSNQAFVEQLYQNVLGRAGEQAGIDFWTGRMAANVSRAEVLAGFSESAENIAGVAPAIADGIWYV
;
A
#
# COMPACT_ATOMS: atom_id res chain seq x y z
N MET A 1 7.17 27.47 -0.40
CA MET A 1 5.70 27.43 -0.29
C MET A 1 5.38 27.09 1.17
N PRO A 2 4.17 27.34 1.73
CA PRO A 2 3.85 26.76 3.03
C PRO A 2 3.86 25.23 2.86
N LEU A 3 4.57 24.53 3.74
CA LEU A 3 4.61 23.06 3.79
C LEU A 3 3.19 22.52 3.94
N PRO A 4 2.80 21.46 3.20
CA PRO A 4 1.51 20.80 3.40
C PRO A 4 1.38 20.26 4.83
N SER A 5 0.15 20.17 5.33
CA SER A 5 -0.14 19.78 6.71
C SER A 5 -0.26 18.25 6.81
N TYR A 6 0.87 17.55 6.87
CA TYR A 6 0.99 16.08 6.89
C TYR A 6 0.78 15.44 8.27
N LEU A 7 -0.09 16.01 9.11
CA LEU A 7 -0.37 15.44 10.43
C LEU A 7 -1.87 15.15 10.55
N THR A 8 -2.35 14.27 9.66
CA THR A 8 -3.65 13.60 9.81
C THR A 8 -3.60 12.79 11.09
N ARG A 9 -4.65 12.83 11.91
CA ARG A 9 -4.67 12.04 13.14
C ARG A 9 -4.92 10.58 12.81
N VAL A 10 -3.85 9.81 12.82
CA VAL A 10 -3.88 8.35 12.68
C VAL A 10 -4.34 7.76 14.01
N PHE A 11 -5.34 6.89 13.98
CA PHE A 11 -5.77 6.14 15.16
C PHE A 11 -5.69 4.66 14.82
N MET A 12 -5.22 3.82 15.75
CA MET A 12 -5.49 2.38 15.66
C MET A 12 -7.01 2.17 15.58
N GLY A 13 -7.45 1.64 14.45
CA GLY A 13 -8.80 1.14 14.28
C GLY A 13 -9.03 -0.10 15.15
N HIS A 14 -10.29 -0.34 15.48
CA HIS A 14 -10.74 -1.62 16.03
C HIS A 14 -10.20 -2.77 15.18
N THR A 15 -9.73 -3.86 15.82
CA THR A 15 -9.38 -5.11 15.15
C THR A 15 -10.38 -5.44 14.05
N ILE A 16 -9.94 -5.36 12.79
CA ILE A 16 -10.82 -5.56 11.61
C ILE A 16 -11.19 -7.04 11.44
N GLY A 17 -10.53 -7.91 12.21
CA GLY A 17 -11.12 -9.13 12.73
C GLY A 17 -10.12 -10.15 13.28
N GLU A 18 -10.59 -10.98 14.23
CA GLU A 18 -9.85 -12.11 14.80
C GLU A 18 -10.58 -13.41 14.48
N LYS A 19 -9.85 -14.42 13.98
CA LYS A 19 -10.36 -15.80 13.98
C LYS A 19 -9.35 -16.76 14.61
N GLN A 20 -9.83 -17.46 15.62
CA GLN A 20 -9.12 -18.56 16.26
C GLN A 20 -9.00 -19.74 15.29
N GLY A 21 -7.81 -20.32 15.16
CA GLY A 21 -7.65 -21.53 14.34
C GLY A 21 -6.22 -22.08 14.23
N PHE A 22 -5.21 -21.23 14.36
CA PHE A 22 -3.82 -21.56 14.03
C PHE A 22 -3.01 -22.06 15.23
N ARG A 23 -3.62 -23.00 15.97
CA ARG A 23 -2.94 -23.64 17.10
C ARG A 23 -1.67 -24.31 16.57
N ASP A 24 -0.54 -24.02 17.21
CA ASP A 24 0.79 -24.62 16.95
C ASP A 24 1.61 -24.07 15.76
N TYR A 25 1.28 -22.89 15.20
CA TYR A 25 2.08 -22.21 14.17
C TYR A 25 2.55 -20.84 14.71
N GLU A 26 3.82 -20.69 15.07
CA GLU A 26 4.46 -19.37 15.33
C GLU A 26 4.89 -18.75 13.99
N TRP A 27 4.91 -17.44 13.91
CA TRP A 27 5.24 -16.69 12.70
C TRP A 27 6.75 -16.41 12.64
N ASP A 28 7.47 -16.94 11.65
CA ASP A 28 8.88 -16.63 11.37
C ASP A 28 9.02 -15.37 10.51
N ARG A 29 8.65 -15.53 9.24
CA ARG A 29 8.70 -14.55 8.17
C ARG A 29 7.38 -14.59 7.43
N SER A 30 7.06 -13.48 6.81
CA SER A 30 5.86 -13.28 6.01
C SER A 30 6.18 -12.47 4.77
N VAL A 31 5.20 -12.42 3.88
CA VAL A 31 5.18 -11.47 2.77
C VAL A 31 3.73 -11.20 2.36
N ALA A 32 3.42 -9.94 2.06
CA ALA A 32 2.15 -9.52 1.49
C ALA A 32 2.18 -9.60 -0.04
N VAL A 33 1.15 -10.17 -0.65
CA VAL A 33 1.01 -10.25 -2.11
C VAL A 33 -0.45 -10.43 -2.51
N ASP A 34 -0.90 -9.76 -3.58
CA ASP A 34 -2.22 -9.95 -4.16
C ASP A 34 -2.20 -11.22 -5.04
N ILE A 35 -2.68 -12.34 -4.50
CA ILE A 35 -2.58 -13.65 -5.17
C ILE A 35 -3.63 -13.78 -6.27
N ASP A 36 -4.82 -13.20 -6.09
CA ASP A 36 -5.95 -13.34 -7.01
C ASP A 36 -6.33 -12.12 -7.85
N GLY A 37 -5.54 -11.07 -7.74
CA GLY A 37 -5.68 -9.84 -8.52
C GLY A 37 -6.95 -9.08 -8.15
N ASP A 38 -7.48 -9.27 -6.94
CA ASP A 38 -8.70 -8.62 -6.50
C ASP A 38 -8.46 -7.22 -5.88
N GLY A 39 -7.19 -6.81 -5.81
CA GLY A 39 -6.74 -5.53 -5.26
C GLY A 39 -6.49 -5.58 -3.76
N ARG A 40 -6.75 -6.71 -3.09
CA ARG A 40 -6.36 -6.95 -1.69
C ARG A 40 -5.15 -7.85 -1.64
N GLN A 41 -4.34 -7.66 -0.61
CA GLN A 41 -3.19 -8.49 -0.36
C GLN A 41 -3.52 -9.64 0.58
N GLU A 42 -3.12 -10.85 0.19
CA GLU A 42 -2.96 -11.97 1.09
C GLU A 42 -1.59 -11.92 1.78
N VAL A 43 -1.49 -12.54 2.95
CA VAL A 43 -0.21 -12.70 3.65
C VAL A 43 0.21 -14.15 3.66
N ILE A 44 1.33 -14.46 3.00
CA ILE A 44 1.98 -15.76 3.07
C ILE A 44 2.86 -15.78 4.32
N VAL A 45 2.69 -16.78 5.19
CA VAL A 45 3.42 -16.91 6.45
C VAL A 45 4.20 -18.23 6.46
N SER A 46 5.43 -18.16 6.97
CA SER A 46 6.28 -19.31 7.28
C SER A 46 6.34 -19.57 8.78
N GLY A 47 6.42 -20.85 9.16
CA GLY A 47 6.15 -21.28 10.53
C GLY A 47 7.37 -21.57 11.40
N LEU A 48 7.39 -21.02 12.61
CA LEU A 48 8.16 -21.45 13.79
C LEU A 48 7.27 -22.29 14.73
N GLN A 49 7.86 -23.09 15.63
CA GLN A 49 7.15 -23.65 16.77
C GLN A 49 8.18 -23.96 17.86
N ILE A 50 8.03 -23.38 19.05
CA ILE A 50 8.76 -23.75 20.25
C ILE A 50 7.93 -24.79 21.03
N GLY A 51 8.06 -26.08 20.70
CA GLY A 51 7.48 -27.17 21.52
C GLY A 51 7.36 -28.56 20.87
N VAL A 52 8.17 -29.50 21.36
CA VAL A 52 8.39 -30.91 20.91
C VAL A 52 9.08 -31.09 19.55
N GLY A 53 10.08 -30.27 19.28
CA GLY A 53 10.96 -30.32 18.12
C GLY A 53 11.86 -29.08 18.13
N ASN A 54 13.04 -29.11 17.51
CA ASN A 54 13.83 -27.89 17.36
C ASN A 54 13.29 -27.13 16.13
N ALA A 55 12.79 -25.90 16.30
CA ALA A 55 12.24 -25.05 15.24
C ALA A 55 13.20 -24.88 14.04
N ARG A 56 14.49 -25.10 14.28
CA ARG A 56 15.55 -25.05 13.28
C ARG A 56 15.81 -26.39 12.58
N THR A 57 14.91 -27.38 12.67
CA THR A 57 15.17 -28.75 12.15
C THR A 57 13.99 -29.39 11.42
N GLU A 58 12.82 -28.74 11.38
CA GLU A 58 11.58 -29.36 10.89
C GLU A 58 11.03 -28.61 9.68
N SER A 59 10.57 -29.37 8.69
CA SER A 59 9.92 -28.85 7.49
C SER A 59 8.45 -28.58 7.75
N ARG A 60 7.95 -27.41 7.34
CA ARG A 60 6.58 -26.96 7.58
C ARG A 60 5.95 -26.35 6.33
N PRO A 61 4.67 -26.63 6.04
CA PRO A 61 3.98 -26.00 4.93
C PRO A 61 3.84 -24.50 5.17
N LEU A 62 3.87 -23.71 4.10
CA LEU A 62 3.48 -22.30 4.14
C LEU A 62 1.98 -22.17 4.45
N LEU A 63 1.62 -21.08 5.12
CA LEU A 63 0.25 -20.67 5.42
C LEU A 63 -0.11 -19.45 4.56
N VAL A 64 -1.36 -19.35 4.10
CA VAL A 64 -1.88 -18.14 3.46
C VAL A 64 -3.03 -17.58 4.29
N LEU A 65 -2.90 -16.34 4.71
CA LEU A 65 -3.93 -15.58 5.41
C LEU A 65 -4.62 -14.63 4.42
N SER A 66 -5.95 -14.65 4.41
CA SER A 66 -6.78 -13.78 3.58
C SER A 66 -7.88 -13.14 4.40
N TYR A 67 -8.27 -11.91 4.08
CA TYR A 67 -9.32 -11.19 4.79
C TYR A 67 -10.70 -11.48 4.20
N ASP A 68 -11.64 -11.96 5.02
CA ASP A 68 -12.98 -12.33 4.56
C ASP A 68 -14.05 -11.25 4.75
N GLY A 69 -13.63 -10.02 5.06
CA GLY A 69 -14.52 -8.91 5.44
C GLY A 69 -14.88 -8.86 6.92
N ASN A 70 -14.52 -9.88 7.71
CA ASN A 70 -14.71 -9.87 9.17
C ASN A 70 -13.46 -10.31 9.94
N GLY A 71 -12.34 -10.57 9.27
CA GLY A 71 -11.08 -11.02 9.87
C GLY A 71 -10.26 -11.92 8.95
N LEU A 72 -9.03 -12.20 9.38
CA LEU A 72 -8.13 -13.11 8.66
C LEU A 72 -8.59 -14.57 8.80
N VAL A 73 -8.45 -15.34 7.72
CA VAL A 73 -8.76 -16.76 7.66
C VAL A 73 -7.64 -17.55 7.00
N ASP A 74 -7.52 -18.84 7.35
CA ASP A 74 -6.67 -19.77 6.60
C ASP A 74 -7.27 -19.97 5.21
N ALA A 75 -6.56 -19.50 4.20
CA ALA A 75 -6.93 -19.64 2.80
C ALA A 75 -5.88 -20.46 2.01
N THR A 76 -5.00 -21.19 2.70
CA THR A 76 -3.91 -21.97 2.09
C THR A 76 -4.42 -22.96 1.03
N GLU A 77 -5.49 -23.70 1.33
CA GLU A 77 -6.08 -24.65 0.38
C GLU A 77 -6.65 -23.99 -0.88
N ARG A 78 -7.07 -22.71 -0.77
CA ARG A 78 -7.60 -21.94 -1.89
C ARG A 78 -6.46 -21.44 -2.76
N PHE A 79 -5.48 -20.77 -2.15
CA PHE A 79 -4.46 -20.01 -2.87
C PHE A 79 -3.19 -20.80 -3.16
N LEU A 80 -2.84 -21.78 -2.35
CA LEU A 80 -1.59 -22.54 -2.44
C LEU A 80 -1.84 -24.06 -2.28
N PRO A 81 -2.55 -24.68 -3.23
CA PRO A 81 -2.99 -26.08 -3.13
C PRO A 81 -1.84 -27.10 -3.08
N ASP A 82 -0.68 -26.75 -3.64
CA ASP A 82 0.52 -27.60 -3.64
C ASP A 82 1.16 -27.72 -2.24
N LYS A 83 0.85 -26.78 -1.33
CA LYS A 83 1.35 -26.72 0.06
C LYS A 83 2.86 -26.95 0.17
N PRO A 84 3.67 -26.14 -0.52
CA PRO A 84 5.13 -26.19 -0.42
C PRO A 84 5.54 -26.00 1.03
N SER A 85 6.64 -26.64 1.41
CA SER A 85 7.17 -26.59 2.77
C SER A 85 8.56 -26.00 2.82
N THR A 86 8.86 -25.33 3.92
CA THR A 86 10.12 -24.65 4.19
C THR A 86 10.74 -25.15 5.48
N ILE A 87 12.05 -24.98 5.62
CA ILE A 87 12.77 -25.18 6.88
C ILE A 87 13.54 -23.88 7.12
N LEU A 88 13.17 -23.17 8.19
CA LEU A 88 13.79 -21.91 8.63
C LEU A 88 13.89 -20.89 7.49
N THR A 89 12.75 -20.30 7.14
CA THR A 89 12.66 -19.27 6.10
C THR A 89 13.37 -18.01 6.57
N ARG A 90 14.22 -17.42 5.71
CA ARG A 90 14.98 -16.22 6.06
C ARG A 90 14.44 -14.95 5.42
N ASN A 91 13.94 -15.07 4.20
CA ASN A 91 13.47 -13.94 3.41
C ASN A 91 12.49 -14.41 2.32
N PHE A 92 11.68 -13.48 1.83
CA PHE A 92 10.83 -13.62 0.65
C PHE A 92 11.23 -12.56 -0.38
N ILE A 93 11.09 -12.89 -1.66
CA ILE A 93 11.21 -11.92 -2.75
C ILE A 93 9.95 -12.01 -3.60
N VAL A 94 9.34 -10.86 -3.84
CA VAL A 94 8.17 -10.70 -4.70
C VAL A 94 8.62 -10.03 -5.98
N ALA A 95 8.43 -10.70 -7.11
CA ALA A 95 8.70 -10.15 -8.43
C ALA A 95 7.90 -10.93 -9.48
N ASP A 96 7.62 -10.33 -10.63
CA ASP A 96 7.09 -11.05 -11.78
C ASP A 96 8.24 -11.80 -12.47
N PHE A 97 8.50 -13.03 -12.04
CA PHE A 97 9.61 -13.83 -12.58
C PHE A 97 9.28 -14.43 -13.96
N ASN A 98 8.03 -14.36 -14.41
CA ASN A 98 7.60 -15.02 -15.64
C ASN A 98 7.00 -14.07 -16.70
N GLY A 99 7.00 -12.77 -16.42
CA GLY A 99 6.60 -11.70 -17.33
C GLY A 99 5.10 -11.67 -17.63
N ASP A 100 4.25 -12.26 -16.80
CA ASP A 100 2.79 -12.28 -17.02
C ASP A 100 2.07 -11.07 -16.42
N GLY A 101 2.80 -10.17 -15.75
CA GLY A 101 2.29 -8.99 -15.08
C GLY A 101 1.67 -9.28 -13.72
N ILE A 102 1.82 -10.50 -13.18
CA ILE A 102 1.35 -10.88 -11.85
C ILE A 102 2.58 -11.20 -11.00
N GLN A 103 2.56 -10.74 -9.75
CA GLN A 103 3.67 -11.00 -8.84
C GLN A 103 3.78 -12.50 -8.52
N ASP A 104 5.01 -13.00 -8.47
CA ASP A 104 5.42 -14.34 -8.05
C ASP A 104 6.24 -14.25 -6.75
N VAL A 105 6.51 -15.39 -6.11
CA VAL A 105 7.22 -15.42 -4.81
C VAL A 105 8.39 -16.40 -4.82
N PHE A 106 9.58 -15.90 -4.50
CA PHE A 106 10.75 -16.71 -4.18
C PHE A 106 10.98 -16.74 -2.66
N VAL A 107 11.36 -17.91 -2.13
CA VAL A 107 11.51 -18.14 -0.68
C VAL A 107 12.91 -18.63 -0.37
N ASN A 108 13.64 -17.84 0.44
CA ASN A 108 14.96 -18.22 0.95
C ASN A 108 14.83 -19.20 2.11
N ASN A 109 15.35 -20.42 1.93
CA ASN A 109 15.38 -21.45 2.95
C ASN A 109 16.80 -21.66 3.46
N HIS A 110 16.97 -21.60 4.77
CA HIS A 110 18.26 -21.88 5.40
C HIS A 110 18.48 -23.38 5.62
N GLY A 111 17.41 -24.12 5.92
CA GLY A 111 17.51 -25.53 6.28
C GLY A 111 17.86 -25.78 7.74
N THR A 112 18.31 -27.00 8.03
CA THR A 112 18.37 -27.52 9.39
C THR A 112 19.66 -27.14 10.13
N GLU A 113 19.56 -26.43 11.26
CA GLU A 113 20.69 -26.06 12.15
C GLU A 113 21.01 -27.13 13.23
N GLY A 114 20.58 -28.39 13.04
CA GLY A 114 20.60 -29.41 14.10
C GLY A 114 21.88 -30.22 14.25
N THR A 115 22.61 -30.47 13.16
CA THR A 115 23.81 -31.33 13.15
C THR A 115 24.76 -30.97 12.02
N ASP A 116 26.02 -30.70 12.34
CA ASP A 116 27.14 -30.62 11.39
C ASP A 116 27.33 -31.96 10.63
N PRO A 117 27.52 -31.97 9.30
CA PRO A 117 27.48 -30.83 8.39
C PRO A 117 26.04 -30.39 8.17
N PHE A 118 25.74 -29.13 8.51
CA PHE A 118 24.44 -28.55 8.27
C PHE A 118 24.10 -28.76 6.77
N PRO A 119 22.98 -29.41 6.42
CA PRO A 119 22.81 -29.87 5.03
C PRO A 119 22.25 -28.79 4.08
N GLY A 120 21.88 -27.61 4.60
CA GLY A 120 21.12 -26.61 3.86
C GLY A 120 19.70 -27.08 3.53
N GLU A 121 18.95 -26.26 2.81
CA GLU A 121 17.65 -26.62 2.23
C GLU A 121 17.51 -25.98 0.85
N GLN A 122 16.68 -26.57 0.00
CA GLN A 122 16.39 -25.97 -1.30
C GLN A 122 15.45 -24.76 -1.15
N ASN A 123 15.76 -23.65 -1.82
CA ASN A 123 14.88 -22.50 -1.94
C ASN A 123 13.56 -22.85 -2.66
N ARG A 124 12.50 -22.06 -2.47
CA ARG A 124 11.22 -22.27 -3.19
C ARG A 124 10.97 -21.17 -4.21
N LEU A 125 10.28 -21.54 -5.29
CA LEU A 125 9.74 -20.61 -6.28
C LEU A 125 8.26 -20.93 -6.47
N LEU A 126 7.40 -19.95 -6.19
CA LEU A 126 5.95 -20.04 -6.33
C LEU A 126 5.55 -19.10 -7.46
N LEU A 127 5.07 -19.66 -8.57
CA LEU A 127 4.57 -18.85 -9.68
C LEU A 127 3.06 -18.77 -9.62
N SER A 128 2.54 -17.57 -9.88
CA SER A 128 1.14 -17.32 -10.16
C SER A 128 0.67 -18.19 -11.32
N THR A 129 -0.58 -18.63 -11.23
CA THR A 129 -1.24 -19.39 -12.30
C THR A 129 -2.13 -18.50 -13.17
N GLY A 130 -2.21 -17.20 -12.86
CA GLY A 130 -3.11 -16.24 -13.51
C GLY A 130 -4.60 -16.47 -13.24
N ASN A 131 -4.96 -17.37 -12.31
CA ASN A 131 -6.36 -17.66 -11.95
C ASN A 131 -6.66 -17.51 -10.44
N GLY A 132 -5.78 -16.80 -9.72
CA GLY A 132 -5.90 -16.59 -8.29
C GLY A 132 -5.41 -17.75 -7.44
N THR A 133 -4.40 -18.47 -7.93
CA THR A 133 -3.68 -19.49 -7.16
C THR A 133 -2.21 -19.48 -7.56
N TYR A 134 -1.34 -19.94 -6.66
CA TYR A 134 0.08 -20.17 -6.89
C TYR A 134 0.39 -21.66 -7.02
N SER A 135 1.43 -21.97 -7.79
CA SER A 135 1.96 -23.32 -7.94
C SER A 135 3.42 -23.41 -7.56
N ASP A 136 3.82 -24.51 -6.91
CA ASP A 136 5.23 -24.75 -6.59
C ASP A 136 6.01 -25.12 -7.86
N LYS A 137 6.91 -24.20 -8.25
CA LYS A 137 7.81 -24.32 -9.40
C LYS A 137 9.27 -24.39 -8.96
N SER A 138 9.57 -24.85 -7.75
CA SER A 138 10.95 -25.01 -7.26
C SER A 138 11.82 -25.92 -8.15
N GLY A 139 11.22 -26.73 -9.02
CA GLY A 139 11.92 -27.49 -10.06
C GLY A 139 12.52 -26.64 -11.20
N ASN A 140 12.13 -25.37 -11.30
CA ASN A 140 12.69 -24.38 -12.23
C ASN A 140 13.95 -23.68 -11.67
N LEU A 141 14.28 -23.90 -10.40
CA LEU A 141 15.52 -23.42 -9.78
C LEU A 141 16.64 -24.45 -9.97
N PRO A 142 17.92 -24.06 -9.82
CA PRO A 142 18.98 -25.02 -9.55
C PRO A 142 18.65 -25.87 -8.32
N GLN A 143 18.86 -27.17 -8.43
CA GLN A 143 18.55 -28.12 -7.35
C GLN A 143 19.73 -28.16 -6.36
N LEU A 144 19.90 -27.05 -5.64
CA LEU A 144 20.90 -26.85 -4.60
C LEU A 144 20.25 -26.95 -3.21
N THR A 145 21.05 -27.37 -2.24
CA THR A 145 20.71 -27.26 -0.81
C THR A 145 21.75 -26.35 -0.18
N ASP A 146 21.34 -25.17 0.24
CA ASP A 146 22.25 -24.14 0.74
C ASP A 146 21.67 -23.41 1.98
N PHE A 147 22.43 -22.45 2.50
CA PHE A 147 22.09 -21.66 3.68
C PHE A 147 21.68 -20.27 3.26
N SER A 148 20.57 -20.17 2.53
CA SER A 148 20.09 -18.89 2.04
C SER A 148 19.64 -18.00 3.19
N HIS A 149 20.24 -16.81 3.28
CA HIS A 149 19.98 -15.80 4.32
C HIS A 149 19.26 -14.55 3.81
N GLY A 150 19.43 -14.23 2.53
CA GLY A 150 18.75 -13.12 1.89
C GLY A 150 18.85 -13.21 0.38
N SER A 151 18.12 -12.36 -0.33
CA SER A 151 18.22 -12.24 -1.78
C SER A 151 17.78 -10.87 -2.22
N VAL A 152 18.13 -10.51 -3.45
CA VAL A 152 17.54 -9.38 -4.18
C VAL A 152 17.23 -9.83 -5.59
N ALA A 153 16.25 -9.19 -6.22
CA ALA A 153 15.83 -9.47 -7.58
C ALA A 153 15.87 -8.21 -8.43
N ALA A 154 16.50 -8.29 -9.59
CA ALA A 154 16.58 -7.22 -10.57
C ALA A 154 17.01 -7.80 -11.92
N ASP A 155 16.91 -7.05 -13.00
CA ASP A 155 17.51 -7.41 -14.29
C ASP A 155 19.03 -7.14 -14.22
N PHE A 156 19.83 -8.19 -14.02
CA PHE A 156 21.26 -8.04 -13.81
C PHE A 156 22.06 -8.08 -15.12
N ASP A 157 21.53 -8.65 -16.19
CA ASP A 157 22.23 -8.79 -17.47
C ASP A 157 21.63 -8.00 -18.65
N GLY A 158 20.62 -7.17 -18.36
CA GLY A 158 20.03 -6.19 -19.26
C GLY A 158 19.13 -6.82 -20.32
N ASP A 159 18.62 -8.02 -20.09
CA ASP A 159 17.76 -8.74 -21.03
C ASP A 159 16.26 -8.49 -20.82
N GLY A 160 15.89 -7.81 -19.73
CA GLY A 160 14.54 -7.42 -19.35
C GLY A 160 13.82 -8.43 -18.46
N ASP A 161 14.46 -9.55 -18.11
CA ASP A 161 13.91 -10.56 -17.21
C ASP A 161 14.41 -10.35 -15.78
N VAL A 162 13.58 -10.69 -14.79
CA VAL A 162 13.98 -10.53 -13.38
C VAL A 162 14.88 -11.69 -12.96
N ASP A 163 16.12 -11.38 -12.62
CA ASP A 163 17.13 -12.29 -12.09
C ASP A 163 17.14 -12.31 -10.55
N LEU A 164 17.99 -13.16 -9.96
CA LEU A 164 18.18 -13.27 -8.52
C LEU A 164 19.66 -13.26 -8.13
N TYR A 165 20.00 -12.46 -7.12
CA TYR A 165 21.19 -12.70 -6.30
C TYR A 165 20.77 -13.36 -4.98
N VAL A 166 21.36 -14.51 -4.68
CA VAL A 166 21.11 -15.27 -3.45
C VAL A 166 22.31 -15.17 -2.53
N ASN A 167 22.07 -14.59 -1.35
CA ASN A 167 23.06 -14.45 -0.29
C ASN A 167 23.10 -15.68 0.61
N ASN A 168 24.27 -16.31 0.71
CA ASN A 168 24.53 -17.44 1.59
C ASN A 168 25.64 -17.12 2.60
N LEU A 169 25.51 -17.64 3.81
CA LEU A 169 26.56 -17.54 4.86
C LEU A 169 27.51 -18.75 4.87
N GLY A 170 27.68 -19.42 3.73
CA GLY A 170 28.48 -20.63 3.62
C GLY A 170 29.98 -20.40 3.46
N GLU A 171 30.78 -21.22 4.16
CA GLU A 171 32.25 -21.12 4.22
C GLU A 171 32.97 -22.06 3.23
N ASP A 172 32.24 -22.86 2.44
CA ASP A 172 32.82 -23.91 1.59
C ASP A 172 32.48 -23.79 0.09
N ASP A 173 33.14 -24.65 -0.69
CA ASP A 173 33.02 -24.72 -2.15
C ASP A 173 31.63 -25.15 -2.64
N ASN A 174 30.64 -25.36 -1.77
CA ASN A 174 29.27 -25.72 -2.16
C ASN A 174 28.21 -24.73 -1.67
N THR A 175 28.57 -23.71 -0.89
CA THR A 175 27.60 -22.91 -0.12
C THR A 175 27.80 -21.38 -0.20
N GLY A 176 28.61 -20.89 -1.15
CA GLY A 176 28.79 -19.44 -1.36
C GLY A 176 27.57 -18.77 -1.99
N SER A 177 27.48 -17.44 -1.89
CA SER A 177 26.47 -16.65 -2.59
C SER A 177 26.58 -16.78 -4.10
N TYR A 178 25.47 -16.62 -4.82
CA TYR A 178 25.44 -16.80 -6.28
C TYR A 178 24.36 -15.95 -6.95
N ILE A 179 24.48 -15.82 -8.26
CA ILE A 179 23.49 -15.20 -9.14
C ILE A 179 22.80 -16.28 -9.96
N LEU A 180 21.49 -16.11 -10.15
CA LEU A 180 20.66 -16.91 -11.02
C LEU A 180 20.08 -16.00 -12.11
N LEU A 181 20.48 -16.24 -13.36
CA LEU A 181 19.88 -15.58 -14.51
C LEU A 181 18.59 -16.30 -14.90
N ASN A 182 17.52 -15.54 -15.13
CA ASN A 182 16.21 -16.03 -15.55
C ASN A 182 16.12 -16.09 -17.09
N ASP A 183 15.16 -16.85 -17.61
CA ASP A 183 14.87 -16.94 -19.05
C ASP A 183 13.57 -16.24 -19.46
N GLY A 184 13.02 -15.43 -18.55
CA GLY A 184 11.74 -14.73 -18.68
C GLY A 184 10.51 -15.62 -18.49
N SER A 185 10.68 -16.92 -18.26
CA SER A 185 9.57 -17.86 -18.01
C SER A 185 9.52 -18.38 -16.58
N GLY A 186 10.23 -17.71 -15.66
CA GLY A 186 10.44 -18.15 -14.29
C GLY A 186 11.32 -19.39 -14.21
N ARG A 187 12.29 -19.53 -15.12
CA ARG A 187 13.23 -20.65 -15.19
C ARG A 187 14.65 -20.13 -15.09
N PHE A 188 15.34 -20.57 -14.04
CA PHE A 188 16.65 -20.05 -13.68
C PHE A 188 17.77 -20.96 -14.18
N GLY A 189 18.79 -20.34 -14.75
CA GLY A 189 19.98 -20.97 -15.28
C GLY A 189 20.89 -21.57 -14.21
N ALA A 190 22.09 -21.99 -14.62
CA ALA A 190 23.09 -22.49 -13.68
C ALA A 190 23.56 -21.37 -12.73
N PRO A 191 23.83 -21.69 -11.45
CA PRO A 191 24.31 -20.70 -10.48
C PRO A 191 25.68 -20.15 -10.86
N ILE A 192 25.82 -18.83 -10.82
CA ILE A 192 27.07 -18.10 -11.01
C ILE A 192 27.59 -17.73 -9.61
N PHE A 193 28.56 -18.48 -9.10
CA PHE A 193 29.03 -18.37 -7.73
C PHE A 193 30.03 -17.22 -7.55
N TYR A 194 29.72 -16.38 -6.57
CA TYR A 194 30.65 -15.37 -6.07
C TYR A 194 31.97 -16.00 -5.63
N GLY A 195 33.08 -15.36 -5.96
CA GLY A 195 34.40 -15.82 -5.55
C GLY A 195 34.99 -16.96 -6.42
N ARG A 196 34.33 -17.34 -7.52
CA ARG A 196 34.71 -18.54 -8.31
C ARG A 196 34.61 -18.34 -9.82
N ASP A 197 33.49 -17.81 -10.26
CA ASP A 197 33.23 -17.59 -11.68
C ASP A 197 33.87 -16.29 -12.17
N ASP A 198 34.14 -16.20 -13.47
CA ASP A 198 34.82 -15.06 -14.11
C ASP A 198 33.91 -13.84 -14.30
N HIS A 199 32.66 -13.95 -13.87
CA HIS A 199 31.70 -12.85 -13.77
C HIS A 199 32.06 -11.84 -12.68
N PHE A 200 32.96 -12.17 -11.74
CA PHE A 200 33.37 -11.26 -10.66
C PHE A 200 34.80 -10.75 -10.85
N SER A 201 35.02 -9.45 -10.60
CA SER A 201 36.36 -8.85 -10.68
C SER A 201 37.32 -9.35 -9.59
N ASP A 202 36.77 -9.86 -8.48
CA ASP A 202 37.50 -10.45 -7.37
C ASP A 202 36.96 -11.86 -7.05
N ASN A 203 37.86 -12.83 -6.95
CA ASN A 203 37.55 -14.23 -6.64
C ASN A 203 37.95 -14.62 -5.21
N THR A 204 38.05 -13.65 -4.30
CA THR A 204 38.38 -13.93 -2.89
C THR A 204 37.19 -14.55 -2.16
N LYS A 205 37.45 -15.70 -1.52
CA LYS A 205 36.47 -16.44 -0.69
C LYS A 205 36.42 -15.96 0.76
N THR A 206 37.05 -14.82 1.06
CA THR A 206 37.47 -14.49 2.43
C THR A 206 36.54 -13.53 3.15
N PHE A 207 35.42 -13.12 2.55
CA PHE A 207 34.53 -12.12 3.15
C PHE A 207 33.29 -12.78 3.77
N LEU A 208 32.97 -12.39 5.00
CA LEU A 208 31.63 -12.53 5.54
C LEU A 208 30.80 -11.37 4.95
N SER A 209 29.77 -11.68 4.15
CA SER A 209 28.77 -10.68 3.73
C SER A 209 27.85 -10.34 4.90
N SER A 210 27.15 -9.20 4.82
CA SER A 210 25.99 -8.96 5.69
C SER A 210 24.96 -10.09 5.56
N TYR A 211 24.10 -10.21 6.59
CA TYR A 211 22.97 -11.12 6.59
C TYR A 211 21.92 -10.78 5.52
N HIS A 212 21.90 -9.53 5.04
CA HIS A 212 20.92 -8.98 4.12
C HIS A 212 21.66 -8.19 3.03
N ALA A 213 21.38 -8.49 1.76
CA ALA A 213 21.77 -7.68 0.61
C ALA A 213 20.59 -6.81 0.17
N ASN A 214 20.86 -5.67 -0.43
CA ASN A 214 19.85 -4.77 -1.00
C ASN A 214 20.30 -4.21 -2.33
N LEU A 215 19.38 -3.61 -3.08
CA LEU A 215 19.69 -2.94 -4.32
C LEU A 215 20.11 -1.49 -4.07
N MET A 216 20.94 -0.97 -4.95
CA MET A 216 21.31 0.44 -5.03
C MET A 216 21.72 0.75 -6.48
N ASP A 217 21.85 2.02 -6.82
CA ASP A 217 22.54 2.45 -8.05
C ASP A 217 23.72 3.33 -7.64
N ALA A 218 24.86 2.70 -7.36
CA ALA A 218 25.97 3.37 -6.67
C ALA A 218 26.67 4.42 -7.52
N ASP A 219 26.53 4.36 -8.84
CA ASP A 219 27.16 5.31 -9.76
C ASP A 219 26.24 5.96 -10.79
N ALA A 220 24.93 5.86 -10.56
CA ALA A 220 23.88 6.51 -11.32
C ALA A 220 23.93 6.18 -12.81
N ASP A 221 24.18 4.91 -13.12
CA ASP A 221 24.15 4.40 -14.49
C ASP A 221 22.81 3.76 -14.86
N GLY A 222 21.86 3.73 -13.91
CA GLY A 222 20.52 3.18 -14.04
C GLY A 222 20.49 1.66 -13.94
N LEU A 223 21.60 1.01 -13.55
CA LEU A 223 21.68 -0.43 -13.37
C LEU A 223 21.63 -0.79 -11.88
N PRO A 224 20.97 -1.92 -11.53
CA PRO A 224 20.91 -2.39 -10.17
C PRO A 224 22.28 -2.94 -9.73
N ASP A 225 22.92 -2.24 -8.79
CA ASP A 225 24.03 -2.72 -8.00
C ASP A 225 23.52 -3.45 -6.75
N ILE A 226 24.39 -4.25 -6.15
CA ILE A 226 24.05 -5.04 -4.97
C ILE A 226 24.87 -4.54 -3.78
N TYR A 227 24.22 -4.00 -2.77
CA TYR A 227 24.82 -3.70 -1.48
C TYR A 227 25.15 -4.99 -0.70
N PHE A 228 26.37 -5.07 -0.17
CA PHE A 228 26.96 -6.25 0.49
C PHE A 228 27.24 -6.08 1.98
N GLY A 229 26.94 -4.92 2.56
CA GLY A 229 27.20 -4.67 3.97
C GLY A 229 28.64 -4.28 4.30
N GLN A 230 28.93 -4.28 5.59
CA GLN A 230 30.31 -4.25 6.08
C GLN A 230 30.95 -5.64 5.92
N THR A 231 32.09 -5.70 5.23
CA THR A 231 32.81 -6.95 4.95
C THR A 231 34.09 -7.05 5.78
N SER A 232 34.32 -8.20 6.38
CA SER A 232 35.55 -8.50 7.12
C SER A 232 36.27 -9.68 6.49
N SER A 233 37.61 -9.64 6.48
CA SER A 233 38.38 -10.79 6.02
C SER A 233 38.51 -11.85 7.12
N TRP A 234 38.35 -13.11 6.71
CA TRP A 234 38.44 -14.29 7.58
C TRP A 234 39.77 -14.37 8.37
N ASN A 235 39.77 -15.03 9.54
CA ASN A 235 40.91 -15.23 10.46
C ASN A 235 41.48 -13.94 11.11
N ASN A 236 40.63 -13.02 11.59
CA ASN A 236 41.07 -11.71 12.10
C ASN A 236 41.95 -10.96 11.08
N GLY A 237 41.67 -11.13 9.78
CA GLY A 237 42.27 -10.28 8.76
C GLY A 237 41.75 -8.83 8.90
N PRO A 238 42.24 -7.88 8.08
CA PRO A 238 41.71 -6.52 8.10
C PRO A 238 40.17 -6.55 7.97
N VAL A 239 39.51 -5.92 8.93
CA VAL A 239 38.10 -5.51 8.82
C VAL A 239 38.10 -4.33 7.86
N PHE A 240 37.37 -4.44 6.75
CA PHE A 240 37.12 -3.29 5.90
C PHE A 240 35.93 -2.57 6.53
N ALA A 241 36.24 -1.62 7.40
CA ALA A 241 35.22 -0.72 7.92
C ALA A 241 34.81 0.20 6.77
N GLY A 242 33.64 -0.01 6.19
CA GLY A 242 33.15 0.76 5.05
C GLY A 242 31.99 0.08 4.33
N PHE A 243 31.40 0.80 3.38
CA PHE A 243 30.36 0.29 2.49
C PHE A 243 31.00 -0.63 1.46
N SER A 244 30.50 -1.85 1.31
CA SER A 244 30.89 -2.72 0.18
C SER A 244 29.67 -3.08 -0.65
N TYR A 245 29.87 -3.11 -1.96
CA TYR A 245 28.83 -3.43 -2.93
C TYR A 245 29.44 -4.07 -4.18
N LEU A 246 28.62 -4.81 -4.92
CA LEU A 246 28.93 -5.31 -6.24
C LEU A 246 28.32 -4.38 -7.26
N LYS A 247 29.20 -3.71 -8.01
CA LYS A 247 28.82 -2.90 -9.14
C LYS A 247 28.48 -3.78 -10.34
N ASN A 248 27.29 -3.66 -10.91
CA ASN A 248 26.86 -4.35 -12.11
C ASN A 248 27.34 -3.62 -13.39
N ASP A 249 27.61 -4.35 -14.47
CA ASP A 249 27.90 -3.79 -15.79
C ASP A 249 26.74 -3.93 -16.80
N GLY A 250 25.61 -4.48 -16.34
CA GLY A 250 24.39 -4.69 -17.12
C GLY A 250 24.54 -5.81 -18.15
N LYS A 251 25.49 -6.73 -17.92
CA LYS A 251 25.72 -7.95 -18.72
C LYS A 251 25.99 -9.15 -17.81
N GLY A 252 25.55 -9.06 -16.55
CA GLY A 252 25.78 -10.07 -15.53
C GLY A 252 27.23 -10.15 -15.06
N ASN A 253 28.06 -9.10 -15.22
CA ASN A 253 29.40 -9.04 -14.61
C ASN A 253 29.44 -8.01 -13.50
N PHE A 254 30.18 -8.33 -12.43
CA PHE A 254 30.17 -7.59 -11.19
C PHE A 254 31.57 -7.20 -10.74
N THR A 255 31.74 -5.95 -10.36
CA THR A 255 32.98 -5.43 -9.79
C THR A 255 32.79 -5.16 -8.29
N LEU A 256 33.59 -5.79 -7.44
CA LEU A 256 33.55 -5.51 -6.01
C LEU A 256 34.16 -4.14 -5.70
N ILE A 257 33.40 -3.28 -5.04
CA ILE A 257 33.81 -1.95 -4.62
C ILE A 257 33.77 -1.85 -3.09
N PHE A 258 34.76 -1.15 -2.55
CA PHE A 258 34.80 -0.71 -1.16
C PHE A 258 34.81 0.81 -1.13
N ASP A 259 33.74 1.41 -0.61
CA ASP A 259 33.58 2.86 -0.48
C ASP A 259 33.67 3.28 0.99
N GLU A 260 34.76 3.97 1.32
CA GLU A 260 34.97 4.53 2.66
C GLU A 260 34.22 5.85 2.87
N GLU A 261 33.81 6.55 1.82
CA GLU A 261 33.16 7.87 1.90
C GLU A 261 31.72 7.75 2.40
N LEU A 262 30.98 6.75 1.90
CA LEU A 262 29.62 6.43 2.35
C LEU A 262 29.56 6.04 3.84
N GLY A 263 30.66 5.54 4.40
CA GLY A 263 30.73 5.15 5.82
C GLY A 263 31.04 6.27 6.81
N ARG A 264 31.33 7.51 6.37
CA ARG A 264 31.96 8.55 7.24
C ARG A 264 31.04 9.20 8.28
N ASN A 265 29.72 9.11 8.12
CA ASN A 265 28.77 9.89 8.91
C ASN A 265 27.99 9.07 9.95
N VAL A 266 28.32 7.79 10.13
CA VAL A 266 27.75 6.94 11.18
C VAL A 266 28.37 7.28 12.55
N PRO A 267 27.56 7.53 13.61
CA PRO A 267 28.09 7.78 14.95
C PRO A 267 28.75 6.52 15.55
N SER A 268 30.07 6.40 15.33
CA SER A 268 31.02 5.39 15.84
C SER A 268 31.27 4.15 14.97
N PRO A 269 32.35 4.18 14.16
CA PRO A 269 33.00 2.99 13.60
C PRO A 269 34.06 2.37 14.53
N SER A 270 34.10 2.74 15.81
CA SER A 270 35.25 2.41 16.69
C SER A 270 35.17 1.06 17.42
N SER A 271 34.04 0.37 17.38
CA SER A 271 33.89 -1.01 17.86
C SER A 271 33.67 -1.96 16.68
N ILE A 272 34.50 -3.00 16.62
CA ILE A 272 34.38 -4.15 15.71
C ILE A 272 33.08 -4.95 15.88
N ASP A 273 32.24 -4.58 16.85
CA ASP A 273 30.96 -5.22 17.17
C ASP A 273 29.75 -4.44 16.59
N ASN A 274 29.97 -3.39 15.81
CA ASN A 274 28.89 -2.73 15.07
C ASN A 274 28.72 -3.43 13.73
N SER A 275 27.57 -4.05 13.49
CA SER A 275 27.21 -4.64 12.20
C SER A 275 26.05 -3.86 11.59
N SER A 276 26.09 -3.65 10.27
CA SER A 276 24.89 -3.34 9.50
C SER A 276 23.97 -4.55 9.59
N GLU A 277 22.97 -4.50 10.46
CA GLU A 277 22.12 -5.68 10.74
C GLU A 277 21.04 -5.85 9.67
N PHE A 278 20.43 -4.74 9.23
CA PHE A 278 19.33 -4.73 8.27
C PHE A 278 19.48 -3.56 7.30
N THR A 279 18.99 -3.78 6.08
CA THR A 279 18.95 -2.78 5.03
C THR A 279 17.63 -2.87 4.28
N VAL A 280 17.19 -1.74 3.74
CA VAL A 280 16.06 -1.63 2.80
C VAL A 280 16.38 -0.54 1.79
N SER A 281 15.90 -0.70 0.57
CA SER A 281 16.02 0.30 -0.49
C SER A 281 14.64 0.69 -1.02
N GLY A 282 14.47 1.95 -1.39
CA GLY A 282 13.24 2.50 -1.95
C GLY A 282 13.46 3.95 -2.32
N ASP A 283 12.69 4.48 -3.27
CA ASP A 283 12.68 5.90 -3.62
C ASP A 283 11.89 6.65 -2.54
N VAL A 284 12.56 7.31 -1.60
CA VAL A 284 11.90 7.98 -0.46
C VAL A 284 11.83 9.50 -0.62
N ASP A 285 12.43 10.07 -1.65
CA ASP A 285 12.27 11.49 -1.99
C ASP A 285 11.56 11.74 -3.34
N ASN A 286 11.02 10.67 -3.92
CA ASN A 286 10.22 10.63 -5.14
C ASN A 286 10.94 11.24 -6.35
N ASP A 287 12.25 11.04 -6.44
CA ASP A 287 13.06 11.53 -7.55
C ASP A 287 13.31 10.48 -8.64
N GLY A 288 12.89 9.23 -8.38
CA GLY A 288 12.97 8.08 -9.28
C GLY A 288 14.20 7.20 -9.07
N ASP A 289 15.15 7.60 -8.21
CA ASP A 289 16.34 6.84 -7.90
C ASP A 289 16.17 6.08 -6.57
N LEU A 290 16.75 4.86 -6.47
CA LEU A 290 16.63 4.06 -5.24
C LEU A 290 17.53 4.61 -4.13
N ASP A 291 16.94 5.02 -3.02
CA ASP A 291 17.65 5.32 -1.79
C ASP A 291 17.96 4.05 -0.99
N LEU A 292 18.91 4.14 -0.06
CA LEU A 292 19.32 3.03 0.79
C LEU A 292 19.30 3.43 2.27
N LEU A 293 18.56 2.68 3.07
CA LEU A 293 18.54 2.80 4.52
C LEU A 293 19.30 1.64 5.16
N VAL A 294 20.21 1.96 6.07
CA VAL A 294 21.05 1.00 6.78
C VAL A 294 20.86 1.12 8.28
N LEU A 295 20.41 0.04 8.91
CA LEU A 295 20.27 -0.04 10.36
C LEU A 295 21.59 -0.46 11.01
N TRP A 296 22.12 0.44 11.84
CA TRP A 296 23.33 0.23 12.62
C TRP A 296 22.98 -0.01 14.09
N SER A 297 23.33 -1.18 14.58
CA SER A 297 23.13 -1.58 15.97
C SER A 297 24.47 -1.67 16.70
N ILE A 298 24.52 -1.19 17.95
CA ILE A 298 25.70 -1.28 18.81
C ILE A 298 25.50 -2.43 19.79
N HIS A 299 26.24 -3.54 19.62
CA HIS A 299 26.13 -4.75 20.46
C HIS A 299 26.67 -4.60 21.91
N ALA A 300 27.20 -3.43 22.29
CA ALA A 300 27.67 -3.12 23.65
C ALA A 300 26.57 -2.40 24.47
N PRO A 301 26.47 -2.56 25.81
CA PRO A 301 25.20 -2.35 26.52
C PRO A 301 24.63 -0.93 26.35
N ALA A 302 23.43 -0.89 25.76
CA ALA A 302 22.45 0.19 25.78
C ALA A 302 22.83 1.56 25.20
N ASN A 303 23.31 1.62 23.94
CA ASN A 303 23.63 2.89 23.27
C ASN A 303 22.68 3.31 22.13
N GLY A 304 21.57 2.61 21.92
CA GLY A 304 20.60 2.94 20.87
C GLY A 304 20.95 2.37 19.49
N THR A 305 20.10 2.68 18.51
CA THR A 305 20.24 2.30 17.10
C THR A 305 20.37 3.56 16.24
N PHE A 306 21.05 3.45 15.10
CA PHE A 306 21.15 4.54 14.12
C PHE A 306 20.69 4.06 12.75
N ILE A 307 19.78 4.78 12.12
CA ILE A 307 19.39 4.55 10.73
C ILE A 307 20.23 5.50 9.89
N GLN A 308 21.13 4.94 9.09
CA GLN A 308 21.81 5.71 8.07
C GLN A 308 20.91 5.78 6.84
N TYR A 309 20.55 7.00 6.44
CA TYR A 309 19.83 7.25 5.19
C TYR A 309 20.83 7.74 4.16
N LEU A 310 21.10 6.92 3.15
CA LEU A 310 21.85 7.29 1.97
C LEU A 310 20.88 7.62 0.86
N ARG A 311 20.78 8.89 0.54
CA ARG A 311 19.93 9.39 -0.53
C ARG A 311 20.69 9.40 -1.85
N ASN A 312 20.10 8.87 -2.91
CA ASN A 312 20.69 8.85 -4.23
C ASN A 312 20.42 10.18 -4.94
N ASP A 313 21.41 11.09 -5.00
CA ASP A 313 21.23 12.37 -5.70
C ASP A 313 21.51 12.22 -7.23
N GLY A 314 21.17 11.07 -7.81
CA GLY A 314 21.48 10.64 -9.17
C GLY A 314 22.98 10.68 -9.49
N ILE A 315 23.37 11.39 -10.56
CA ILE A 315 24.79 11.49 -11.01
C ILE A 315 25.76 11.97 -9.91
N GLN A 316 25.26 12.61 -8.86
CA GLN A 316 26.08 13.03 -7.73
C GLN A 316 26.42 11.88 -6.76
N GLY A 317 25.82 10.71 -6.95
CA GLY A 317 25.94 9.53 -6.10
C GLY A 317 25.13 9.68 -4.82
N TYR A 318 25.51 8.90 -3.80
CA TYR A 318 24.81 8.90 -2.53
C TYR A 318 25.31 10.01 -1.57
N THR A 319 24.37 10.76 -1.01
CA THR A 319 24.60 11.68 0.12
C THR A 319 24.00 11.11 1.40
N ASP A 320 24.73 11.23 2.51
CA ASP A 320 24.18 10.88 3.81
C ASP A 320 23.18 11.95 4.29
N ALA A 321 21.90 11.56 4.27
CA ALA A 321 20.74 12.34 4.70
C ALA A 321 20.17 11.85 6.04
N SER A 322 20.95 11.11 6.84
CA SER A 322 20.48 10.53 8.12
C SER A 322 19.90 11.54 9.11
N MET A 323 20.27 12.83 8.97
CA MET A 323 19.78 13.92 9.81
C MET A 323 18.36 14.39 9.45
N GLU A 324 17.84 13.97 8.30
CA GLU A 324 16.44 14.18 7.91
C GLU A 324 15.49 13.24 8.66
N ILE A 325 16.03 12.23 9.35
CA ILE A 325 15.27 11.37 10.27
C ILE A 325 15.19 12.03 11.65
N ALA A 326 13.97 12.36 12.07
CA ALA A 326 13.69 12.93 13.38
C ALA A 326 14.33 12.10 14.52
N GLY A 327 14.95 12.77 15.49
CA GLY A 327 15.60 12.12 16.64
C GLY A 327 17.06 11.74 16.42
N GLN A 328 17.62 11.89 15.21
CA GLN A 328 19.05 11.62 14.95
C GLN A 328 19.92 12.87 14.80
N ALA A 329 19.34 14.07 14.93
CA ALA A 329 20.03 15.34 14.75
C ALA A 329 21.33 15.44 15.59
N GLY A 330 22.44 15.76 14.94
CA GLY A 330 23.76 15.83 15.59
C GLY A 330 24.38 14.47 15.91
N GLY A 331 23.93 13.40 15.26
CA GLY A 331 24.41 12.03 15.47
C GLY A 331 23.85 11.38 16.73
N GLN A 332 22.63 11.77 17.12
CA GLN A 332 21.91 11.12 18.22
C GLN A 332 21.43 9.74 17.79
N MET A 333 21.47 8.79 18.73
CA MET A 333 20.94 7.44 18.51
C MET A 333 19.46 7.39 18.89
N LEU A 334 18.69 6.62 18.14
CA LEU A 334 17.30 6.29 18.43
C LEU A 334 17.23 5.32 19.61
N GLU A 335 16.16 5.40 20.39
CA GLU A 335 15.95 4.57 21.58
C GLU A 335 15.58 3.13 21.19
N ALA A 336 16.56 2.25 21.05
CA ALA A 336 16.33 0.85 20.68
C ALA A 336 17.47 -0.04 21.17
N HIS A 337 17.16 -1.29 21.54
CA HIS A 337 18.10 -2.22 22.14
C HIS A 337 18.01 -3.59 21.45
N GLY A 338 19.13 -4.32 21.41
CA GLY A 338 19.39 -5.44 20.51
C GLY A 338 18.28 -6.49 20.34
N GLY A 339 18.34 -7.21 19.23
CA GLY A 339 17.31 -8.16 18.80
C GLY A 339 17.48 -8.47 17.32
N GLN A 340 16.44 -9.01 16.68
CA GLN A 340 16.32 -9.01 15.22
C GLN A 340 15.34 -7.92 14.82
N PRO A 341 15.76 -6.64 14.68
CA PRO A 341 14.86 -5.57 14.29
C PRO A 341 14.27 -5.82 12.90
N LEU A 342 13.04 -5.35 12.70
CA LEU A 342 12.42 -5.26 11.38
C LEU A 342 12.50 -3.80 10.96
N LEU A 343 13.09 -3.53 9.80
CA LEU A 343 13.12 -2.22 9.14
C LEU A 343 12.36 -2.36 7.83
N ASN A 344 11.36 -1.52 7.62
CA ASN A 344 10.49 -1.54 6.45
C ASN A 344 10.35 -0.13 5.88
N LEU A 345 10.19 -0.06 4.56
CA LEU A 345 9.65 1.09 3.85
C LEU A 345 8.22 0.76 3.43
N VAL A 346 7.24 1.55 3.86
CA VAL A 346 5.82 1.32 3.60
C VAL A 346 5.07 2.65 3.66
N ASP A 347 4.15 2.89 2.72
CA ASP A 347 3.20 4.01 2.79
C ASP A 347 2.06 3.62 3.76
N LEU A 348 2.11 4.11 5.00
CA LEU A 348 1.18 3.69 6.06
C LEU A 348 -0.12 4.49 6.07
N GLU A 349 -0.10 5.72 5.56
CA GLU A 349 -1.24 6.60 5.49
C GLU A 349 -1.90 6.61 4.11
N GLY A 350 -1.29 6.01 3.10
CA GLY A 350 -1.78 5.98 1.72
C GLY A 350 -1.59 7.31 1.00
N ASP A 351 -0.59 8.12 1.34
CA ASP A 351 -0.33 9.39 0.64
C ASP A 351 0.60 9.28 -0.57
N GLY A 352 1.12 8.08 -0.81
CA GLY A 352 2.02 7.75 -1.91
C GLY A 352 3.50 7.79 -1.51
N ASP A 353 3.83 8.30 -0.31
CA ASP A 353 5.20 8.46 0.13
C ASP A 353 5.63 7.27 1.03
N LEU A 354 6.82 6.72 0.78
CA LEU A 354 7.32 5.60 1.59
C LEU A 354 7.80 6.11 2.96
N ASP A 355 7.24 5.55 4.03
CA ASP A 355 7.66 5.83 5.41
C ASP A 355 8.67 4.85 5.95
N ILE A 356 9.36 5.27 7.01
CA ILE A 356 10.20 4.36 7.78
C ILE A 356 9.40 3.78 8.92
N VAL A 357 9.30 2.45 8.94
CA VAL A 357 8.82 1.71 10.11
C VAL A 357 9.92 0.80 10.59
N PHE A 358 10.32 0.95 11.85
CA PHE A 358 11.25 -0.01 12.44
C PHE A 358 10.82 -0.44 13.84
N SER A 359 11.04 -1.72 14.15
CA SER A 359 10.74 -2.28 15.45
C SER A 359 11.97 -2.94 16.08
N ASN A 360 12.11 -2.80 17.40
CA ASN A 360 13.19 -3.44 18.17
C ASN A 360 12.82 -3.63 19.65
N TYR A 361 13.62 -4.34 20.44
CA TYR A 361 13.35 -4.49 21.87
C TYR A 361 13.62 -3.20 22.67
N ASN A 362 12.81 -2.98 23.69
CA ASN A 362 13.01 -1.92 24.68
C ASN A 362 14.26 -2.17 25.54
N GLU A 363 14.66 -1.16 26.34
CA GLU A 363 15.89 -1.23 27.16
C GLU A 363 15.95 -2.40 28.14
N SER A 364 14.78 -2.91 28.55
CA SER A 364 14.68 -4.01 29.50
C SER A 364 14.57 -5.38 28.83
N PHE A 365 14.57 -5.45 27.49
CA PHE A 365 14.27 -6.65 26.69
C PHE A 365 12.94 -7.31 27.08
N THR A 366 11.98 -6.51 27.57
CA THR A 366 10.69 -7.01 28.08
C THR A 366 9.53 -6.77 27.11
N GLY A 367 9.77 -6.11 25.98
CA GLY A 367 8.78 -5.86 24.94
C GLY A 367 9.40 -5.17 23.72
N GLN A 368 8.77 -5.31 22.56
CA GLN A 368 9.15 -4.61 21.33
C GLN A 368 8.57 -3.18 21.35
N VAL A 369 9.30 -2.23 20.79
CA VAL A 369 8.89 -0.86 20.47
C VAL A 369 8.96 -0.72 18.96
N THR A 370 7.89 -0.22 18.36
CA THR A 370 7.82 0.12 16.94
C THR A 370 7.79 1.62 16.79
N PHE A 371 8.61 2.14 15.89
CA PHE A 371 8.66 3.55 15.54
C PHE A 371 8.18 3.70 14.11
N TRP A 372 7.37 4.73 13.88
CA TRP A 372 6.99 5.20 12.57
C TRP A 372 7.52 6.61 12.37
N PHE A 373 8.20 6.81 11.25
CA PHE A 373 8.58 8.13 10.77
C PHE A 373 7.88 8.39 9.45
N ALA A 374 6.88 9.27 9.50
CA ALA A 374 6.12 9.71 8.35
C ALA A 374 7.01 10.57 7.46
N ASN A 375 7.04 10.26 6.17
CA ASN A 375 7.76 10.99 5.15
C ASN A 375 6.92 12.18 4.66
N ASP A 376 7.55 13.26 4.21
CA ASP A 376 6.87 14.36 3.52
C ASP A 376 6.98 14.31 1.99
N GLY A 377 7.45 13.16 1.50
CA GLY A 377 7.73 12.83 0.11
C GLY A 377 8.96 13.52 -0.48
N ALA A 378 9.69 14.30 0.31
CA ALA A 378 11.01 14.84 -0.06
C ALA A 378 12.15 14.19 0.77
N GLY A 379 11.86 13.05 1.42
CA GLY A 379 12.79 12.34 2.28
C GLY A 379 13.02 13.02 3.64
N HIS A 380 12.12 13.91 4.08
CA HIS A 380 12.15 14.44 5.44
C HIS A 380 11.18 13.67 6.34
N PHE A 381 11.71 13.05 7.40
CA PHE A 381 10.98 12.08 8.20
C PHE A 381 10.63 12.63 9.58
N SER A 382 9.32 12.77 9.84
CA SER A 382 8.77 13.20 11.12
C SER A 382 8.34 11.99 11.95
N ARG A 383 8.81 11.89 13.20
CA ARG A 383 8.44 10.80 14.09
C ARG A 383 6.99 10.94 14.57
N ILE A 384 6.22 9.86 14.47
CA ILE A 384 4.88 9.73 15.04
C ILE A 384 4.97 9.10 16.43
N ASP A 385 4.71 9.89 17.47
CA ASP A 385 4.84 9.49 18.88
C ASP A 385 3.51 8.96 19.46
N GLU A 386 2.98 7.89 18.86
CA GLU A 386 1.76 7.23 19.31
C GLU A 386 1.97 5.71 19.43
N ASP A 387 1.35 5.07 20.42
CA ASP A 387 1.37 3.61 20.58
C ASP A 387 0.45 2.98 19.51
N LEU A 388 0.92 2.95 18.26
CA LEU A 388 0.13 2.54 17.08
C LEU A 388 0.27 1.07 16.72
N PHE A 389 1.24 0.37 17.32
CA PHE A 389 1.51 -1.03 17.00
C PHE A 389 1.44 -1.89 18.26
N PRO A 390 0.87 -3.10 18.18
CA PRO A 390 0.90 -4.03 19.28
C PRO A 390 2.35 -4.50 19.53
N ALA A 391 2.74 -4.62 20.80
CA ALA A 391 4.05 -5.13 21.20
C ALA A 391 4.13 -6.65 20.92
N THR A 392 4.39 -7.02 19.67
CA THR A 392 4.52 -8.40 19.20
C THR A 392 5.89 -8.64 18.59
N GLU A 393 6.25 -9.89 18.28
CA GLU A 393 7.58 -10.21 17.73
C GLU A 393 7.60 -10.26 16.20
N SER A 394 6.45 -10.45 15.55
CA SER A 394 6.33 -10.64 14.09
C SER A 394 5.07 -9.97 13.54
N TYR A 395 5.24 -9.16 12.48
CA TYR A 395 4.16 -8.51 11.74
C TYR A 395 4.49 -8.40 10.24
N GLU A 396 3.47 -8.12 9.44
CA GLU A 396 3.51 -7.78 8.00
C GLU A 396 2.64 -6.55 7.77
N PHE A 397 3.05 -5.69 6.83
CA PHE A 397 2.18 -4.65 6.31
C PHE A 397 1.51 -5.10 5.03
N ALA A 398 0.18 -5.02 4.98
CA ALA A 398 -0.60 -5.47 3.83
C ALA A 398 -1.90 -4.68 3.73
N ASP A 399 -2.27 -4.23 2.54
CA ASP A 399 -3.64 -3.75 2.26
C ASP A 399 -4.57 -4.96 2.14
N VAL A 400 -5.00 -5.51 3.30
CA VAL A 400 -5.83 -6.72 3.31
C VAL A 400 -7.30 -6.42 3.05
N ASN A 401 -7.71 -5.16 3.13
CA ASN A 401 -9.10 -4.76 3.06
C ASN A 401 -9.48 -4.08 1.73
N GLY A 402 -8.48 -3.63 0.97
CA GLY A 402 -8.59 -3.06 -0.38
C GLY A 402 -8.82 -1.56 -0.40
N ASP A 403 -8.49 -0.85 0.68
CA ASP A 403 -8.62 0.61 0.80
C ASP A 403 -7.36 1.37 0.36
N TRP A 404 -6.33 0.65 -0.09
CA TRP A 404 -5.02 1.18 -0.51
C TRP A 404 -4.20 1.79 0.61
N ILE A 405 -4.58 1.52 1.86
CA ILE A 405 -3.84 1.91 3.05
C ILE A 405 -3.33 0.62 3.70
N ALA A 406 -2.04 0.58 4.05
CA ALA A 406 -1.47 -0.62 4.64
C ALA A 406 -2.06 -0.92 6.04
N ASP A 407 -2.48 -2.17 6.26
CA ASP A 407 -2.86 -2.72 7.55
C ASP A 407 -1.69 -3.46 8.21
N ALA A 408 -1.72 -3.61 9.55
CA ALA A 408 -0.79 -4.52 10.25
C ALA A 408 -1.45 -5.86 10.41
N VAL A 409 -0.81 -6.88 9.87
CA VAL A 409 -1.11 -8.27 10.13
C VAL A 409 -0.05 -8.78 11.10
N TYR A 410 -0.45 -9.42 12.21
CA TYR A 410 0.51 -9.88 13.21
C TYR A 410 0.03 -11.15 13.93
N ALA A 411 0.98 -11.85 14.54
CA ALA A 411 0.70 -12.96 15.44
C ALA A 411 0.58 -12.47 16.89
N VAL A 412 -0.52 -12.81 17.55
CA VAL A 412 -0.70 -12.70 19.00
C VAL A 412 -0.20 -13.99 19.65
N ALA A 413 0.95 -13.92 20.31
CA ALA A 413 1.37 -14.98 21.22
C ALA A 413 0.59 -14.87 22.55
N ASP A 414 -0.16 -15.91 22.92
CA ASP A 414 -1.08 -15.95 24.08
C ASP A 414 -0.44 -15.68 25.46
N TRP A 415 0.88 -15.53 25.55
CA TRP A 415 1.56 -15.44 26.85
C TRP A 415 1.38 -14.09 27.56
N ASN A 416 1.02 -13.01 26.86
CA ASN A 416 0.75 -11.70 27.49
C ASN A 416 0.00 -10.71 26.56
N PRO A 417 -1.31 -10.88 26.29
CA PRO A 417 -2.04 -9.94 25.43
C PRO A 417 -2.06 -8.51 25.99
N PRO A 418 -2.19 -7.48 25.11
CA PRO A 418 -2.51 -6.12 25.51
C PRO A 418 -3.73 -6.06 26.44
N PRO A 419 -3.78 -5.14 27.43
CA PRO A 419 -4.85 -5.11 28.45
C PRO A 419 -6.28 -4.96 27.90
N ASP A 420 -6.40 -4.48 26.66
CA ASP A 420 -7.63 -4.25 25.90
C ASP A 420 -8.02 -5.41 24.98
N LEU A 421 -7.12 -6.38 24.74
CA LEU A 421 -7.40 -7.57 23.94
C LEU A 421 -7.99 -8.69 24.80
N THR A 422 -9.27 -8.99 24.62
CA THR A 422 -9.96 -10.03 25.41
C THR A 422 -9.87 -11.40 24.73
N ILE A 423 -8.81 -12.16 25.01
CA ILE A 423 -8.66 -13.53 24.50
C ILE A 423 -9.67 -14.47 25.20
N LYS A 424 -10.49 -15.17 24.41
CA LYS A 424 -11.42 -16.20 24.91
C LYS A 424 -10.85 -17.61 24.69
N GLY A 425 -10.14 -18.17 25.67
CA GLY A 425 -9.65 -19.56 25.60
C GLY A 425 -8.61 -19.90 26.68
N PRO A 426 -8.26 -21.19 26.86
CA PRO A 426 -7.08 -21.58 27.67
C PRO A 426 -5.77 -21.17 26.96
N PRO A 427 -4.72 -20.77 27.70
CA PRO A 427 -3.54 -20.05 27.19
C PRO A 427 -2.50 -20.97 26.52
N SER A 428 -2.83 -21.55 25.37
CA SER A 428 -1.89 -22.42 24.65
C SER A 428 -2.13 -22.42 23.13
N GLY A 429 -2.07 -21.26 22.49
CA GLY A 429 -2.05 -21.09 21.04
C GLY A 429 -1.42 -19.75 20.61
N ASN A 430 -1.24 -19.56 19.30
CA ASN A 430 -1.07 -18.24 18.71
C ASN A 430 -2.38 -17.92 17.97
N ASP A 431 -2.95 -16.75 18.23
CA ASP A 431 -4.08 -16.20 17.47
C ASP A 431 -3.49 -15.19 16.45
N TYR A 432 -3.98 -15.16 15.21
CA TYR A 432 -3.54 -14.20 14.18
C TYR A 432 -4.59 -13.10 14.08
N ALA A 433 -4.16 -11.84 14.00
CA ALA A 433 -5.02 -10.68 13.94
C ALA A 433 -4.57 -9.74 12.83
N ALA A 434 -5.55 -9.04 12.24
CA ALA A 434 -5.30 -7.84 11.44
C ALA A 434 -5.84 -6.63 12.21
N VAL A 435 -5.03 -5.60 12.32
CA VAL A 435 -5.41 -4.29 12.84
C VAL A 435 -5.19 -3.27 11.75
N GLN A 436 -6.22 -2.48 11.50
CA GLN A 436 -6.13 -1.32 10.62
C GLN A 436 -5.37 -0.22 11.36
N ILE A 437 -4.19 0.13 10.86
CA ILE A 437 -3.26 1.04 11.54
C ILE A 437 -3.64 2.50 11.27
N ALA A 438 -4.22 2.78 10.10
CA ALA A 438 -4.56 4.12 9.67
C ALA A 438 -6.00 4.25 9.19
N VAL A 439 -6.97 4.19 10.13
CA VAL A 439 -8.34 4.57 9.79
C VAL A 439 -8.44 6.09 9.64
N ILE A 440 -8.35 6.58 8.41
CA ILE A 440 -8.56 7.99 8.10
C ILE A 440 -10.07 8.23 8.01
N ASN A 441 -10.71 8.58 9.14
CA ASN A 441 -12.15 8.89 9.14
C ASN A 441 -12.47 10.36 8.84
N GLU A 442 -11.44 11.21 8.80
CA GLU A 442 -11.57 12.64 8.52
C GLU A 442 -11.29 12.94 7.05
N ALA A 443 -11.81 14.08 6.59
CA ALA A 443 -11.51 14.56 5.24
C ALA A 443 -10.03 14.93 5.12
N VAL A 444 -9.35 14.39 4.11
CA VAL A 444 -7.96 14.69 3.78
C VAL A 444 -7.84 15.50 2.50
N SER A 445 -6.73 16.23 2.40
CA SER A 445 -6.33 16.93 1.19
C SER A 445 -4.90 16.55 0.86
N ARG A 446 -4.70 15.79 -0.22
CA ARG A 446 -3.39 15.27 -0.63
C ARG A 446 -3.02 15.76 -2.03
N THR A 447 -1.71 15.84 -2.27
CA THR A 447 -1.16 16.24 -3.55
C THR A 447 0.08 15.40 -3.82
N GLY A 448 0.08 14.66 -4.92
CA GLY A 448 1.21 13.88 -5.40
C GLY A 448 2.28 14.72 -6.08
N TRP A 449 3.05 14.07 -6.94
CA TRP A 449 4.30 14.54 -7.51
C TRP A 449 4.23 14.71 -9.04
N GLN A 450 5.37 14.81 -9.72
CA GLN A 450 5.37 14.88 -11.20
C GLN A 450 5.51 13.49 -11.85
N THR A 451 5.49 12.45 -11.03
CA THR A 451 5.67 11.03 -11.33
C THR A 451 4.35 10.30 -11.19
N ASN A 452 4.29 9.02 -11.57
CA ASN A 452 3.07 8.24 -11.40
C ASN A 452 2.85 7.96 -9.91
N ASP A 453 1.77 8.49 -9.35
CA ASP A 453 1.47 8.31 -7.93
C ASP A 453 0.35 7.29 -7.70
N ARG A 454 0.34 6.70 -6.51
CA ARG A 454 -0.80 5.94 -5.99
C ARG A 454 -1.22 6.55 -4.65
N ILE A 455 -2.37 7.23 -4.63
CA ILE A 455 -2.81 8.03 -3.48
C ILE A 455 -4.21 7.58 -3.04
N ALA A 456 -4.37 7.32 -1.75
CA ALA A 456 -5.64 7.01 -1.10
C ALA A 456 -6.21 8.23 -0.35
N GLY A 457 -7.52 8.30 -0.25
CA GLY A 457 -8.28 9.11 0.70
C GLY A 457 -8.67 8.27 1.92
N GLY A 458 -9.57 8.81 2.74
CA GLY A 458 -10.16 8.13 3.88
C GLY A 458 -11.66 7.87 3.71
N ASN A 459 -12.37 7.83 4.84
CA ASN A 459 -13.84 7.77 4.90
C ASN A 459 -14.49 9.17 4.96
N GLY A 460 -13.70 10.23 4.74
CA GLY A 460 -14.12 11.62 4.74
C GLY A 460 -14.52 12.10 3.35
N ASN A 461 -14.83 13.39 3.20
CA ASN A 461 -15.03 13.98 1.86
C ASN A 461 -13.69 14.57 1.39
N ASP A 462 -12.95 13.81 0.60
CA ASP A 462 -11.54 14.04 0.34
C ASP A 462 -11.27 14.88 -0.90
N SER A 463 -10.07 15.45 -0.95
CA SER A 463 -9.59 16.28 -2.03
C SER A 463 -8.20 15.83 -2.48
N LEU A 464 -8.13 15.02 -3.52
CA LEU A 464 -6.87 14.45 -4.00
C LEU A 464 -6.44 15.11 -5.33
N THR A 465 -5.14 15.35 -5.47
CA THR A 465 -4.51 15.90 -6.69
C THR A 465 -3.32 15.03 -7.05
N GLY A 466 -3.29 14.44 -8.25
CA GLY A 466 -2.13 13.67 -8.70
C GLY A 466 -0.93 14.56 -9.09
N LEU A 467 -1.22 15.69 -9.75
CA LEU A 467 -0.26 16.54 -10.45
C LEU A 467 0.18 15.90 -11.76
N GLY A 468 1.45 15.62 -12.03
CA GLY A 468 1.89 15.12 -13.33
C GLY A 468 2.25 13.65 -13.23
N GLY A 469 2.17 12.89 -14.33
CA GLY A 469 2.30 11.43 -14.25
C GLY A 469 1.01 10.77 -14.73
N ASN A 470 0.92 9.46 -14.61
CA ASN A 470 -0.32 8.71 -14.83
C ASN A 470 -0.76 8.14 -13.49
N ASP A 471 -1.65 8.87 -12.81
CA ASP A 471 -1.85 8.66 -11.38
C ASP A 471 -3.02 7.72 -11.11
N GLN A 472 -2.96 7.05 -9.98
CA GLN A 472 -4.03 6.25 -9.44
C GLN A 472 -4.51 6.86 -8.14
N LEU A 473 -5.73 7.39 -8.14
CA LEU A 473 -6.31 8.03 -6.95
C LEU A 473 -7.49 7.20 -6.46
N ASN A 474 -7.58 6.94 -5.16
CA ASN A 474 -8.73 6.28 -4.55
C ASN A 474 -9.36 7.20 -3.50
N GLY A 475 -10.59 7.69 -3.73
CA GLY A 475 -11.32 8.52 -2.77
C GLY A 475 -11.83 7.75 -1.56
N ASN A 476 -11.85 6.42 -1.62
CA ASN A 476 -12.42 5.54 -0.60
C ASN A 476 -13.90 5.84 -0.31
N GLY A 477 -14.24 6.27 0.92
CA GLY A 477 -15.63 6.45 1.31
C GLY A 477 -15.93 7.92 1.51
N GLY A 478 -16.94 8.47 0.87
CA GLY A 478 -17.18 9.89 1.06
C GLY A 478 -17.93 10.55 -0.07
N LEU A 479 -17.77 11.86 -0.17
CA LEU A 479 -18.03 12.64 -1.36
C LEU A 479 -16.70 13.24 -1.83
N ASP A 480 -16.02 12.52 -2.71
CA ASP A 480 -14.61 12.76 -2.96
C ASP A 480 -14.38 13.55 -4.25
N THR A 481 -13.35 14.38 -4.23
CA THR A 481 -13.02 15.33 -5.30
C THR A 481 -11.59 15.14 -5.80
N ALA A 482 -11.46 14.75 -7.07
CA ALA A 482 -10.18 14.82 -7.77
C ALA A 482 -10.01 16.23 -8.36
N ILE A 483 -8.85 16.86 -8.16
CA ILE A 483 -8.58 18.23 -8.61
C ILE A 483 -7.61 18.25 -9.80
N TYR A 484 -8.00 18.96 -10.85
CA TYR A 484 -7.24 19.15 -12.08
C TYR A 484 -6.92 20.63 -12.33
N ARG A 485 -5.73 20.92 -12.87
CA ARG A 485 -5.21 22.30 -12.99
C ARG A 485 -5.77 23.09 -14.17
N GLY A 486 -6.32 22.41 -15.18
CA GLY A 486 -6.82 22.96 -16.44
C GLY A 486 -8.32 23.18 -16.50
N ALA A 487 -8.83 23.62 -17.64
CA ALA A 487 -10.26 23.75 -17.89
C ALA A 487 -10.84 22.42 -18.38
N ARG A 488 -12.13 22.15 -18.16
CA ARG A 488 -12.78 20.89 -18.58
C ARG A 488 -12.56 20.54 -20.05
N GLU A 489 -12.47 21.52 -20.93
CA GLU A 489 -12.24 21.28 -22.37
C GLU A 489 -10.86 20.68 -22.69
N ASP A 490 -9.87 20.85 -21.80
CA ASP A 490 -8.53 20.29 -21.95
C ASP A 490 -8.47 18.78 -21.63
N TYR A 491 -9.54 18.21 -21.07
CA TYR A 491 -9.54 16.81 -20.62
C TYR A 491 -10.54 15.96 -21.37
N ASP A 492 -10.19 14.70 -21.56
CA ASP A 492 -11.12 13.66 -21.96
C ASP A 492 -11.42 12.82 -20.71
N VAL A 493 -12.67 12.88 -20.25
CA VAL A 493 -13.14 12.19 -19.03
C VAL A 493 -14.06 11.04 -19.44
N GLY A 494 -13.72 9.83 -19.03
CA GLY A 494 -14.50 8.62 -19.27
C GLY A 494 -14.89 7.93 -17.96
N ARG A 495 -16.00 7.18 -17.97
CA ARG A 495 -16.40 6.32 -16.84
C ARG A 495 -16.50 4.88 -17.32
N SER A 496 -15.84 3.99 -16.58
CA SER A 496 -15.77 2.55 -16.86
C SER A 496 -16.68 1.76 -15.92
N ALA A 497 -16.72 0.43 -16.11
CA ALA A 497 -17.42 -0.46 -15.18
C ALA A 497 -16.85 -0.32 -13.76
N GLY A 498 -17.68 -0.48 -12.72
CA GLY A 498 -17.22 -0.43 -11.33
C GLY A 498 -17.06 0.98 -10.73
N ASN A 499 -17.58 2.03 -11.39
CA ASN A 499 -17.47 3.43 -10.95
C ASN A 499 -16.09 4.07 -11.12
N THR A 500 -15.14 3.40 -11.77
CA THR A 500 -13.84 3.97 -12.12
C THR A 500 -13.98 5.08 -13.17
N ILE A 501 -13.31 6.21 -12.95
CA ILE A 501 -13.25 7.33 -13.89
C ILE A 501 -11.83 7.41 -14.47
N SER A 502 -11.70 7.55 -15.78
CA SER A 502 -10.44 7.88 -16.43
C SER A 502 -10.42 9.36 -16.80
N VAL A 503 -9.31 10.04 -16.54
CA VAL A 503 -9.12 11.45 -16.90
C VAL A 503 -7.82 11.59 -17.68
N LEU A 504 -7.93 11.91 -18.96
CA LEU A 504 -6.79 12.16 -19.83
C LEU A 504 -6.64 13.66 -20.07
N ASP A 505 -5.52 14.23 -19.63
CA ASP A 505 -5.11 15.58 -20.01
C ASP A 505 -4.56 15.60 -21.44
N LYS A 506 -5.13 16.44 -22.30
CA LYS A 506 -4.64 16.64 -23.67
C LYS A 506 -3.39 17.53 -23.73
N ILE A 507 -3.01 18.14 -22.60
CA ILE A 507 -1.81 18.98 -22.47
C ILE A 507 -0.70 18.16 -21.82
N ALA A 508 0.32 17.83 -22.61
CA ALA A 508 1.46 17.03 -22.16
C ALA A 508 2.22 17.68 -21.00
N GLY A 509 2.59 16.89 -20.00
CA GLY A 509 3.39 17.31 -18.84
C GLY A 509 2.66 18.21 -17.85
N ARG A 510 1.33 18.37 -17.99
CA ARG A 510 0.48 18.89 -16.93
C ARG A 510 -0.06 17.70 -16.15
N ASP A 511 -1.29 17.23 -16.38
CA ASP A 511 -1.91 16.21 -15.51
C ASP A 511 -1.88 14.77 -16.02
N GLY A 512 -1.27 14.51 -17.17
CA GLY A 512 -1.12 13.15 -17.73
C GLY A 512 -2.42 12.34 -17.84
N SER A 513 -2.40 11.06 -17.47
CA SER A 513 -3.52 10.13 -17.68
C SER A 513 -3.85 9.34 -16.42
N ASP A 514 -4.88 9.78 -15.72
CA ASP A 514 -5.20 9.27 -14.38
C ASP A 514 -6.37 8.30 -14.36
N THR A 515 -6.37 7.46 -13.34
CA THR A 515 -7.45 6.53 -13.00
C THR A 515 -7.94 6.81 -11.59
N LEU A 516 -9.23 7.12 -11.48
CA LEU A 516 -9.88 7.51 -10.23
C LEU A 516 -10.83 6.40 -9.77
N PHE A 517 -10.68 5.97 -8.52
CA PHE A 517 -11.51 4.98 -7.84
C PHE A 517 -12.33 5.66 -6.76
N ASN A 518 -13.63 5.34 -6.69
CA ASN A 518 -14.53 5.88 -5.67
C ASN A 518 -14.57 7.43 -5.60
N PHE A 519 -14.71 8.09 -6.76
CA PHE A 519 -14.87 9.55 -6.83
C PHE A 519 -16.26 9.97 -7.32
N GLU A 520 -16.82 11.00 -6.68
CA GLU A 520 -18.07 11.62 -7.09
C GLU A 520 -17.87 12.95 -7.80
N ARG A 521 -16.69 13.57 -7.69
CA ARG A 521 -16.40 14.89 -8.24
C ARG A 521 -15.05 14.89 -8.98
N VAL A 522 -15.05 15.50 -10.16
CA VAL A 522 -13.81 15.87 -10.87
C VAL A 522 -13.84 17.39 -11.07
N HIS A 523 -12.99 18.08 -10.33
CA HIS A 523 -12.89 19.54 -10.33
C HIS A 523 -11.83 20.02 -11.32
N PHE A 524 -12.22 21.00 -12.13
CA PHE A 524 -11.38 21.71 -13.10
C PHE A 524 -11.36 23.21 -12.75
N SER A 525 -10.42 23.95 -13.33
CA SER A 525 -10.29 25.39 -13.13
C SER A 525 -11.53 26.22 -13.49
N ASP A 526 -12.45 25.69 -14.31
CA ASP A 526 -13.66 26.36 -14.79
C ASP A 526 -14.98 25.75 -14.28
N GLY A 527 -14.93 24.70 -13.45
CA GLY A 527 -16.11 24.06 -12.85
C GLY A 527 -15.86 22.62 -12.44
N THR A 528 -16.92 21.93 -12.05
CA THR A 528 -16.85 20.56 -11.53
C THR A 528 -17.82 19.67 -12.29
N LEU A 529 -17.37 18.46 -12.62
CA LEU A 529 -18.19 17.39 -13.14
C LEU A 529 -18.56 16.44 -11.98
N ALA A 530 -19.85 16.27 -11.72
CA ALA A 530 -20.38 15.40 -10.67
C ALA A 530 -20.91 14.07 -11.22
N PHE A 531 -20.57 12.95 -10.57
CA PHE A 531 -20.90 11.60 -10.99
C PHE A 531 -21.85 10.84 -10.04
N ASP A 532 -22.20 11.43 -8.89
CA ASP A 532 -23.21 10.99 -7.93
C ASP A 532 -24.64 11.21 -8.47
N THR A 533 -24.97 10.54 -9.57
CA THR A 533 -26.31 10.62 -10.20
C THR A 533 -27.43 10.10 -9.30
N ALA A 534 -27.12 9.33 -8.26
CA ALA A 534 -28.06 8.95 -7.20
C ALA A 534 -28.00 9.89 -5.97
N GLY A 535 -26.88 10.60 -5.79
CA GLY A 535 -26.60 11.48 -4.66
C GLY A 535 -27.11 12.91 -4.84
N ALA A 536 -26.43 13.86 -4.20
CA ALA A 536 -26.84 15.26 -4.13
C ALA A 536 -26.95 15.91 -5.52
N ALA A 537 -26.00 15.67 -6.42
CA ALA A 537 -26.06 16.27 -7.76
C ALA A 537 -27.23 15.74 -8.59
N GLY A 538 -27.43 14.42 -8.57
CA GLY A 538 -28.57 13.80 -9.24
C GLY A 538 -29.91 14.26 -8.69
N GLN A 539 -30.05 14.33 -7.36
CA GLN A 539 -31.26 14.81 -6.70
C GLN A 539 -31.54 16.27 -7.04
N ALA A 540 -30.52 17.15 -7.01
CA ALA A 540 -30.64 18.56 -7.39
C ALA A 540 -31.11 18.72 -8.86
N TYR A 541 -30.56 17.92 -9.78
CA TYR A 541 -30.98 17.94 -11.18
C TYR A 541 -32.44 17.48 -11.33
N ARG A 542 -32.81 16.35 -10.70
CA ARG A 542 -34.17 15.77 -10.80
C ARG A 542 -35.23 16.68 -10.20
N ILE A 543 -34.97 17.28 -9.03
CA ILE A 543 -35.96 18.15 -8.38
C ILE A 543 -36.15 19.44 -9.17
N TYR A 544 -35.09 19.95 -9.79
CA TYR A 544 -35.14 21.13 -10.64
C TYR A 544 -35.96 20.83 -11.90
N GLN A 545 -35.68 19.71 -12.57
CA GLN A 545 -36.45 19.29 -13.75
C GLN A 545 -37.91 19.03 -13.38
N ALA A 546 -38.19 18.35 -12.27
CA ALA A 546 -39.55 18.12 -11.79
C ALA A 546 -40.28 19.43 -11.45
N ALA A 547 -39.57 20.41 -10.90
CA ALA A 547 -40.13 21.70 -10.56
C ALA A 547 -40.49 22.53 -11.78
N PHE A 548 -39.70 22.49 -12.87
CA PHE A 548 -39.84 23.46 -13.97
C PHE A 548 -39.99 22.88 -15.37
N ASP A 549 -39.97 21.55 -15.52
CA ASP A 549 -40.05 20.83 -16.80
C ASP A 549 -39.04 21.34 -17.85
N ARG A 550 -37.80 21.55 -17.41
CA ARG A 550 -36.69 22.00 -18.26
C ARG A 550 -35.34 21.56 -17.72
N THR A 551 -34.34 21.57 -18.60
CA THR A 551 -32.93 21.47 -18.21
C THR A 551 -32.60 22.59 -17.20
N PRO A 552 -31.98 22.26 -16.05
CA PRO A 552 -31.54 23.27 -15.10
C PRO A 552 -30.57 24.27 -15.72
N ASP A 553 -30.66 25.54 -15.33
CA ASP A 553 -29.58 26.47 -15.66
C ASP A 553 -28.38 26.21 -14.74
N THR A 554 -27.17 26.45 -15.24
CA THR A 554 -25.94 26.13 -14.52
C THR A 554 -25.87 26.83 -13.16
N ALA A 555 -26.26 28.10 -13.05
CA ALA A 555 -26.15 28.86 -11.81
C ALA A 555 -27.11 28.34 -10.73
N GLY A 556 -28.36 28.10 -11.10
CA GLY A 556 -29.36 27.52 -10.21
C GLY A 556 -29.00 26.11 -9.78
N LEU A 557 -28.57 25.26 -10.72
CA LEU A 557 -28.13 23.90 -10.41
C LEU A 557 -26.94 23.92 -9.44
N SER A 558 -25.92 24.73 -9.72
CA SER A 558 -24.73 24.87 -8.85
C SER A 558 -25.08 25.31 -7.44
N HIS A 559 -26.05 26.21 -7.28
CA HIS A 559 -26.53 26.62 -5.97
C HIS A 559 -27.10 25.45 -5.17
N TRP A 560 -27.96 24.63 -5.79
CA TRP A 560 -28.60 23.51 -5.11
C TRP A 560 -27.62 22.38 -4.80
N ILE A 561 -26.74 22.04 -5.74
CA ILE A 561 -25.70 21.01 -5.51
C ILE A 561 -24.83 21.40 -4.31
N LYS A 562 -24.25 22.61 -4.33
CA LYS A 562 -23.40 23.10 -3.22
C LYS A 562 -24.14 23.13 -1.88
N ALA A 563 -25.42 23.50 -1.88
CA ALA A 563 -26.23 23.49 -0.67
C ALA A 563 -26.45 22.06 -0.14
N MET A 564 -26.74 21.11 -1.02
CA MET A 564 -26.96 19.71 -0.66
C MET A 564 -25.69 18.99 -0.23
N ASP A 565 -24.55 19.26 -0.88
CA ASP A 565 -23.22 18.77 -0.50
C ASP A 565 -22.85 19.21 0.93
N THR A 566 -23.37 20.35 1.40
CA THR A 566 -23.19 20.85 2.79
C THR A 566 -24.30 20.42 3.77
N GLY A 567 -25.14 19.45 3.38
CA GLY A 567 -26.14 18.82 4.26
C GLY A 567 -27.57 19.33 4.12
N MET A 568 -27.90 20.16 3.12
CA MET A 568 -29.29 20.49 2.82
C MET A 568 -30.05 19.24 2.36
N SER A 569 -31.17 18.93 3.01
CA SER A 569 -32.01 17.81 2.59
C SER A 569 -32.75 18.09 1.28
N LEU A 570 -33.05 17.04 0.51
CA LEU A 570 -33.89 17.14 -0.68
C LEU A 570 -35.25 17.81 -0.39
N GLN A 571 -35.83 17.54 0.78
CA GLN A 571 -37.10 18.16 1.17
C GLN A 571 -36.96 19.68 1.35
N SER A 572 -35.87 20.13 1.96
CA SER A 572 -35.57 21.56 2.10
C SER A 572 -35.30 22.23 0.75
N ALA A 573 -34.62 21.53 -0.17
CA ALA A 573 -34.46 22.01 -1.55
C ALA A 573 -35.83 22.14 -2.23
N ALA A 574 -36.68 21.12 -2.14
CA ALA A 574 -38.04 21.12 -2.70
C ALA A 574 -38.91 22.26 -2.11
N ASP A 575 -38.80 22.56 -0.82
CA ASP A 575 -39.45 23.73 -0.20
C ASP A 575 -39.00 25.04 -0.85
N GLY A 576 -37.71 25.17 -1.14
CA GLY A 576 -37.14 26.30 -1.87
C GLY A 576 -37.74 26.45 -3.28
N PHE A 577 -37.85 25.36 -4.03
CA PHE A 577 -38.50 25.34 -5.34
C PHE A 577 -39.97 25.74 -5.23
N VAL A 578 -40.76 25.10 -4.36
CA VAL A 578 -42.20 25.38 -4.19
C VAL A 578 -42.46 26.83 -3.75
N SER A 579 -41.55 27.40 -2.96
CA SER A 579 -41.64 28.77 -2.48
C SER A 579 -41.19 29.81 -3.50
N SER A 580 -40.53 29.40 -4.59
CA SER A 580 -40.02 30.30 -5.62
C SER A 580 -41.16 30.97 -6.42
N ALA A 581 -40.90 32.18 -6.91
CA ALA A 581 -41.86 32.90 -7.74
C ALA A 581 -42.15 32.18 -9.06
N GLU A 582 -41.16 31.51 -9.64
CA GLU A 582 -41.30 30.72 -10.87
C GLU A 582 -42.25 29.55 -10.66
N PHE A 583 -42.09 28.79 -9.57
CA PHE A 583 -42.96 27.66 -9.27
C PHE A 583 -44.39 28.10 -8.99
N GLN A 584 -44.56 29.18 -8.23
CA GLN A 584 -45.88 29.76 -7.96
C GLN A 584 -46.56 30.29 -9.22
N ALA A 585 -45.79 30.79 -10.20
CA ALA A 585 -46.32 31.20 -11.49
C ALA A 585 -46.75 30.00 -12.34
N LEU A 586 -46.00 28.89 -12.29
CA LEU A 586 -46.25 27.68 -13.07
C LEU A 586 -47.42 26.84 -12.52
N TYR A 587 -47.47 26.64 -11.20
CA TYR A 587 -48.46 25.78 -10.54
C TYR A 587 -49.60 26.55 -9.85
N GLY A 588 -49.47 27.87 -9.70
CA GLY A 588 -50.45 28.73 -9.04
C GLY A 588 -50.37 28.73 -7.51
N THR A 589 -50.67 29.87 -6.90
CA THR A 589 -50.55 30.09 -5.44
C THR A 589 -51.71 29.50 -4.61
N ASN A 590 -52.88 29.28 -5.22
CA ASN A 590 -54.10 28.82 -4.54
C ASN A 590 -54.83 27.69 -5.30
N VAL A 591 -54.07 26.74 -5.88
CA VAL A 591 -54.65 25.55 -6.51
C VAL A 591 -55.12 24.52 -5.48
N SER A 592 -56.08 23.66 -5.83
CA SER A 592 -56.47 22.53 -4.98
C SER A 592 -55.39 21.46 -4.95
N ASN A 593 -55.39 20.59 -3.94
CA ASN A 593 -54.42 19.48 -3.86
C ASN A 593 -54.52 18.55 -5.07
N GLN A 594 -55.74 18.26 -5.54
CA GLN A 594 -55.95 17.43 -6.71
C GLN A 594 -55.37 18.08 -7.98
N ALA A 595 -55.67 19.36 -8.23
CA ALA A 595 -55.15 20.06 -9.40
C ALA A 595 -53.61 20.16 -9.37
N PHE A 596 -53.04 20.36 -8.17
CA PHE A 596 -51.58 20.37 -7.98
C PHE A 596 -50.95 19.02 -8.37
N VAL A 597 -51.48 17.91 -7.86
CA VAL A 597 -50.98 16.55 -8.16
C VAL A 597 -51.15 16.22 -9.65
N GLU A 598 -52.30 16.54 -10.23
CA GLU A 598 -52.55 16.34 -11.67
C GLU A 598 -51.55 17.13 -12.53
N GLN A 599 -51.21 18.36 -12.13
CA GLN A 599 -50.20 19.16 -12.84
C GLN A 599 -48.79 18.57 -12.69
N LEU A 600 -48.42 18.02 -11.53
CA LEU A 600 -47.15 17.33 -11.35
C LEU A 600 -47.02 16.09 -12.24
N TYR A 601 -48.08 15.29 -12.40
CA TYR A 601 -48.04 14.16 -13.35
C TYR A 601 -47.75 14.62 -14.78
N GLN A 602 -48.34 15.73 -15.22
CA GLN A 602 -48.09 16.27 -16.55
C GLN A 602 -46.68 16.84 -16.70
N ASN A 603 -46.25 17.67 -15.74
CA ASN A 603 -44.97 18.37 -15.85
C ASN A 603 -43.77 17.47 -15.58
N VAL A 604 -43.88 16.52 -14.64
CA VAL A 604 -42.75 15.65 -14.25
C VAL A 604 -42.69 14.39 -15.12
N LEU A 605 -43.85 13.79 -15.40
CA LEU A 605 -43.92 12.47 -16.05
C LEU A 605 -44.48 12.55 -17.48
N GLY A 606 -44.86 13.73 -17.98
CA GLY A 606 -45.35 13.92 -19.35
C GLY A 606 -46.68 13.23 -19.64
N ARG A 607 -47.45 12.86 -18.60
CA ARG A 607 -48.69 12.08 -18.77
C ARG A 607 -49.77 12.45 -17.75
N ALA A 608 -51.00 12.00 -18.02
CA ALA A 608 -52.06 12.08 -17.02
C ALA A 608 -51.80 11.09 -15.88
N GLY A 609 -52.07 11.53 -14.65
CA GLY A 609 -52.04 10.67 -13.48
C GLY A 609 -53.19 9.67 -13.48
N GLU A 610 -52.89 8.44 -13.11
CA GLU A 610 -53.92 7.44 -12.82
C GLU A 610 -54.67 7.80 -11.53
N GLN A 611 -55.98 7.49 -11.48
CA GLN A 611 -56.83 7.86 -10.35
C GLN A 611 -56.29 7.36 -9.00
N ALA A 612 -55.75 6.14 -8.96
CA ALA A 612 -55.19 5.57 -7.73
C ALA A 612 -53.97 6.36 -7.21
N GLY A 613 -53.13 6.86 -8.12
CA GLY A 613 -51.96 7.67 -7.77
C GLY A 613 -52.34 9.09 -7.35
N ILE A 614 -53.32 9.69 -8.02
CA ILE A 614 -53.91 10.97 -7.60
C ILE A 614 -54.53 10.84 -6.20
N ASP A 615 -55.32 9.79 -5.95
CA ASP A 615 -55.96 9.52 -4.65
C ASP A 615 -54.91 9.29 -3.55
N PHE A 616 -53.81 8.60 -3.86
CA PHE A 616 -52.70 8.38 -2.95
C PHE A 616 -52.08 9.71 -2.49
N TRP A 617 -51.63 10.55 -3.43
CA TRP A 617 -50.96 11.82 -3.10
C TRP A 617 -51.91 12.81 -2.43
N THR A 618 -53.14 12.95 -2.93
CA THR A 618 -54.13 13.83 -2.31
C THR A 618 -54.53 13.38 -0.90
N GLY A 619 -54.61 12.07 -0.67
CA GLY A 619 -54.81 11.48 0.66
C GLY A 619 -53.65 11.76 1.62
N ARG A 620 -52.40 11.67 1.14
CA ARG A 620 -51.20 12.06 1.91
C ARG A 620 -51.22 13.54 2.28
N MET A 621 -51.58 14.42 1.34
CA MET A 621 -51.69 15.86 1.61
C MET A 621 -52.82 16.18 2.60
N ALA A 622 -53.92 15.42 2.58
CA ALA A 622 -54.98 15.53 3.59
C ALA A 622 -54.51 15.11 5.00
N ALA A 623 -53.44 14.31 5.08
CA ALA A 623 -52.75 13.93 6.31
C ALA A 623 -51.54 14.83 6.64
N ASN A 624 -51.53 16.08 6.13
CA ASN A 624 -50.51 17.12 6.37
C ASN A 624 -49.12 16.90 5.73
N VAL A 625 -49.01 16.05 4.70
CA VAL A 625 -47.81 16.04 3.83
C VAL A 625 -47.76 17.34 3.04
N SER A 626 -46.61 18.01 3.07
CA SER A 626 -46.40 19.30 2.38
C SER A 626 -46.35 19.14 0.85
N ARG A 627 -46.55 20.25 0.11
CA ARG A 627 -46.36 20.24 -1.36
C ARG A 627 -44.92 19.95 -1.76
N ALA A 628 -43.95 20.37 -0.95
CA ALA A 628 -42.54 20.06 -1.17
C ALA A 628 -42.25 18.57 -1.02
N GLU A 629 -42.83 17.90 -0.03
CA GLU A 629 -42.73 16.44 0.10
C GLU A 629 -43.34 15.71 -1.10
N VAL A 630 -44.47 16.21 -1.63
CA VAL A 630 -45.07 15.63 -2.84
C VAL A 630 -44.14 15.85 -4.04
N LEU A 631 -43.61 17.06 -4.24
CA LEU A 631 -42.66 17.36 -5.33
C LEU A 631 -41.41 16.48 -5.24
N ALA A 632 -40.81 16.36 -4.05
CA ALA A 632 -39.68 15.47 -3.79
C ALA A 632 -40.02 14.00 -4.10
N GLY A 633 -41.22 13.55 -3.74
CA GLY A 633 -41.72 12.21 -4.06
C GLY A 633 -41.89 11.95 -5.57
N PHE A 634 -42.32 12.95 -6.34
CA PHE A 634 -42.36 12.86 -7.80
C PHE A 634 -40.96 12.87 -8.42
N SER A 635 -40.07 13.75 -7.94
CA SER A 635 -38.67 13.84 -8.36
C SER A 635 -37.94 12.50 -8.23
N GLU A 636 -38.12 11.82 -7.10
CA GLU A 636 -37.45 10.54 -6.81
C GLU A 636 -38.30 9.32 -7.17
N SER A 637 -39.37 9.51 -7.94
CA SER A 637 -40.12 8.39 -8.49
C SER A 637 -39.26 7.61 -9.49
N ALA A 638 -39.39 6.29 -9.54
CA ALA A 638 -38.63 5.44 -10.47
C ALA A 638 -38.83 5.87 -11.94
N GLU A 639 -40.01 6.39 -12.28
CA GLU A 639 -40.33 6.90 -13.61
C GLU A 639 -39.56 8.19 -13.93
N ASN A 640 -39.51 9.16 -13.00
CA ASN A 640 -38.73 10.37 -13.21
C ASN A 640 -37.22 10.07 -13.25
N ILE A 641 -36.70 9.26 -12.31
CA ILE A 641 -35.29 8.85 -12.31
C ILE A 641 -34.90 8.23 -13.67
N ALA A 642 -35.74 7.32 -14.20
CA ALA A 642 -35.51 6.72 -15.51
C ALA A 642 -35.60 7.74 -16.67
N GLY A 643 -36.50 8.73 -16.56
CA GLY A 643 -36.63 9.81 -17.54
C GLY A 643 -35.45 10.78 -17.55
N VAL A 644 -34.85 11.05 -16.38
CA VAL A 644 -33.70 11.96 -16.22
C VAL A 644 -32.38 11.28 -16.56
N ALA A 645 -32.25 9.98 -16.28
CA ALA A 645 -30.98 9.24 -16.36
C ALA A 645 -30.18 9.49 -17.66
N PRO A 646 -30.79 9.51 -18.87
CA PRO A 646 -30.03 9.80 -20.10
C PRO A 646 -29.40 11.20 -20.14
N ALA A 647 -29.99 12.19 -19.46
CA ALA A 647 -29.51 13.58 -19.48
C ALA A 647 -28.31 13.82 -18.54
N ILE A 648 -28.06 12.91 -17.59
CA ILE A 648 -27.01 13.01 -16.58
C ILE A 648 -26.02 11.84 -16.62
N ALA A 649 -26.11 10.99 -17.66
CA ALA A 649 -25.31 9.78 -17.79
C ALA A 649 -23.79 10.07 -17.87
N ASP A 650 -23.42 11.17 -18.52
CA ASP A 650 -22.03 11.60 -18.72
C ASP A 650 -21.52 12.52 -17.58
N GLY A 651 -22.28 12.60 -16.47
CA GLY A 651 -22.01 13.49 -15.35
C GLY A 651 -22.78 14.82 -15.43
N ILE A 652 -22.78 15.54 -14.32
CA ILE A 652 -23.53 16.78 -14.12
C ILE A 652 -22.54 17.93 -13.95
N TRP A 653 -22.52 18.87 -14.90
CA TRP A 653 -21.65 20.05 -14.85
C TRP A 653 -22.22 21.17 -13.98
N TYR A 654 -21.41 21.72 -13.07
CA TYR A 654 -21.75 22.86 -12.23
C TYR A 654 -20.51 23.74 -11.93
N VAL A 655 -20.72 25.00 -11.51
CA VAL A 655 -19.65 26.02 -11.31
C VAL A 655 -19.72 26.69 -9.95
#